data_AF-A0A178JGK8-F1
#
_entry.id   AF-A0A178JGK8-F1
#
_cell.length_a   1.000
_cell.length_b   1.000
_cell.length_c   1.000
_cell.angle_alpha   90.00
_cell.angle_beta   90.00
_cell.angle_gamma   90.00
#
_symmetry.space_group_name_H-M   'P 1'
#
loop_
_entity.id
_entity.type
_entity.pdbx_description
1 polymer ?
#
loop_
_entity_poly.entity_id
_entity_poly.type
_entity_poly.pdbx_seq_one_letter_code
_entity_poly.pdbx_strand_id
1 'polypeptide(L)'
;MTDMRTTTDLNAVATSGTGDVDNPQAPLSFQAELEAKLKKNLSEEQHTLIAPFFTQLQDLPPINGLAAADEIAQQYATAIETLIDKQAAISDMPLQGALTQWIDNLKAKVPTEGDAKGTVAQSELNTQLNITLATQLESWFTNLLNQSVGPGMPTEFIRQIQMVAGPDTLSLAEQMARLDAATLKDKTGEMSTLFAGIKERLQISDRPVVATQYLRSMFEQLGQSSFPFANLVSSDIFLTEQQFTTKVTELLQSSLLISKEDAEAIAGQFIWSGIGSMSSTELAKLFANLDGQVEGIYAYAQANGQLSTTVTLTKSIEGMVALLKDNPTRDISISDFFAGIARPLTDLQIQNLLNGVDEKQKSQISSGDISRIKASAASDIQVLFQEYENGQDMSGQKNLQQRYETLTGNLKKLADRLGNVTQKELDDNKILAEHALSSRDLLSITDASLANRFDEQVLLALNERRVNRLEKRNEVKDDLQDLTARLKVFGEVQSKIHTQQSNNGGYNPASYKFSHSDFGYGSEEAFKKSHEYAYLKSISPDKQVSEISHMDFLKKEGVDAQNKTYQNEEDEPTYLTDFSSSISDKSKLLNDEVQIKTTTLNDLSSQYNSTVEAMNKFVQKYHSILEQILRAI
;
A
#
# COMPACT_ATOMS: atom_id res chain seq x y z
N MET A 1 4.65 83.19 -25.26
CA MET A 1 3.45 84.01 -25.53
C MET A 1 2.70 83.23 -26.61
N THR A 2 1.65 82.48 -26.25
CA THR A 2 0.24 82.93 -26.12
C THR A 2 -0.32 83.49 -27.43
N ASP A 3 -1.53 83.15 -27.88
CA ASP A 3 -2.52 82.11 -27.54
C ASP A 3 -3.64 82.27 -28.59
N MET A 4 -4.33 81.22 -29.04
CA MET A 4 -5.68 81.37 -29.62
C MET A 4 -6.45 80.04 -29.83
N ARG A 5 -7.35 79.80 -28.89
CA ARG A 5 -8.73 79.30 -29.10
C ARG A 5 -9.50 80.20 -30.12
N THR A 6 -10.65 79.86 -30.74
CA THR A 6 -11.68 78.80 -30.60
C THR A 6 -12.67 78.90 -31.78
N THR A 7 -13.31 77.78 -32.19
CA THR A 7 -14.69 77.66 -32.80
C THR A 7 -15.02 78.47 -34.09
N THR A 8 -15.94 78.14 -35.00
CA THR A 8 -16.98 77.07 -35.18
C THR A 8 -17.25 76.91 -36.72
N ASP A 9 -18.32 76.36 -37.35
CA ASP A 9 -19.66 75.88 -36.93
C ASP A 9 -20.31 74.82 -37.86
N LEU A 10 -21.44 74.27 -37.36
CA LEU A 10 -22.58 73.54 -37.95
C LEU A 10 -22.76 73.31 -39.48
N ASN A 11 -23.07 72.04 -39.78
CA ASN A 11 -24.15 71.50 -40.63
C ASN A 11 -24.52 72.12 -42.00
N ALA A 12 -24.47 71.26 -43.03
CA ALA A 12 -25.41 71.26 -44.15
C ALA A 12 -25.82 69.83 -44.53
N VAL A 13 -27.11 69.57 -44.73
CA VAL A 13 -27.66 68.29 -45.22
C VAL A 13 -28.28 68.51 -46.60
N ALA A 14 -27.93 67.66 -47.57
CA ALA A 14 -28.58 67.59 -48.88
C ALA A 14 -28.57 66.15 -49.40
N THR A 15 -29.59 65.77 -50.17
CA THR A 15 -29.89 64.37 -50.54
C THR A 15 -29.68 64.08 -52.03
N SER A 16 -29.30 62.82 -52.32
CA SER A 16 -29.62 62.05 -53.54
C SER A 16 -29.32 62.67 -54.92
N GLY A 17 -28.36 62.08 -55.64
CA GLY A 17 -28.18 62.27 -57.09
C GLY A 17 -27.33 61.16 -57.69
N THR A 18 -27.75 60.58 -58.82
CA THR A 18 -27.02 59.51 -59.52
C THR A 18 -25.98 60.07 -60.49
N GLY A 19 -24.77 59.53 -60.48
CA GLY A 19 -23.73 59.83 -61.47
C GLY A 19 -22.52 58.92 -61.30
N ASP A 20 -22.14 58.22 -62.36
CA ASP A 20 -20.91 57.43 -62.47
C ASP A 20 -19.81 58.27 -63.17
N VAL A 21 -18.63 57.68 -63.41
CA VAL A 21 -17.40 58.20 -64.07
C VAL A 21 -16.27 58.63 -63.11
N ASP A 22 -15.07 58.16 -63.45
CA ASP A 22 -13.80 58.36 -62.77
C ASP A 22 -13.52 59.79 -62.28
N ASN A 23 -13.16 59.88 -61.00
CA ASN A 23 -12.43 61.01 -60.44
C ASN A 23 -11.31 60.43 -59.56
N PRO A 24 -10.03 60.79 -59.73
CA PRO A 24 -8.97 60.33 -58.84
C PRO A 24 -9.25 60.84 -57.42
N GLN A 25 -9.72 59.95 -56.54
CA GLN A 25 -9.94 60.31 -55.15
C GLN A 25 -8.62 60.79 -54.55
N ALA A 26 -8.67 61.92 -53.83
CA ALA A 26 -7.55 62.32 -52.99
C ALA A 26 -7.24 61.16 -52.02
N PRO A 27 -5.95 60.86 -51.74
CA PRO A 27 -5.59 59.76 -50.86
C PRO A 27 -6.34 59.92 -49.54
N LEU A 28 -7.09 58.88 -49.21
CA LEU A 28 -7.95 58.88 -48.04
C LEU A 28 -7.07 58.88 -46.77
N SER A 29 -7.63 59.30 -45.64
CA SER A 29 -6.93 59.08 -44.37
C SER A 29 -6.87 57.58 -44.08
N PHE A 30 -5.80 57.13 -43.41
CA PHE A 30 -5.68 55.75 -42.91
C PHE A 30 -6.96 55.25 -42.20
N GLN A 31 -7.64 56.15 -41.47
CA GLN A 31 -8.90 55.87 -40.79
C GLN A 31 -10.03 55.55 -41.78
N ALA A 32 -10.19 56.35 -42.83
CA ALA A 32 -11.21 56.14 -43.86
C ALA A 32 -10.91 54.92 -44.76
N GLU A 33 -9.62 54.62 -45.01
CA GLU A 33 -9.21 53.42 -45.73
C GLU A 33 -9.43 52.15 -44.90
N LEU A 34 -9.14 52.20 -43.59
CA LEU A 34 -9.41 51.11 -42.66
C LEU A 34 -10.92 50.85 -42.53
N GLU A 35 -11.73 51.89 -42.35
CA GLU A 35 -13.20 51.76 -42.31
C GLU A 35 -13.76 51.21 -43.64
N ALA A 36 -13.29 51.71 -44.79
CA ALA A 36 -13.71 51.24 -46.10
C ALA A 36 -13.32 49.76 -46.36
N LYS A 37 -12.13 49.33 -45.92
CA LYS A 37 -11.70 47.92 -46.02
C LYS A 37 -12.49 47.02 -45.06
N LEU A 38 -12.68 47.42 -43.81
CA LEU A 38 -13.48 46.67 -42.84
C LEU A 38 -14.94 46.52 -43.30
N LYS A 39 -15.54 47.57 -43.86
CA LYS A 39 -16.89 47.55 -44.44
C LYS A 39 -17.02 46.73 -45.73
N LYS A 40 -15.90 46.42 -46.39
CA LYS A 40 -15.85 45.56 -47.58
C LYS A 40 -15.62 44.09 -47.24
N ASN A 41 -14.80 43.82 -46.23
CA ASN A 41 -14.39 42.46 -45.87
C ASN A 41 -15.36 41.80 -44.87
N LEU A 42 -15.93 42.56 -43.94
CA LEU A 42 -16.83 42.05 -42.90
C LEU A 42 -18.30 42.03 -43.35
N SER A 43 -19.05 41.06 -42.84
CA SER A 43 -20.52 41.04 -42.94
C SER A 43 -21.16 42.21 -42.19
N GLU A 44 -22.42 42.54 -42.50
CA GLU A 44 -23.15 43.64 -41.82
C GLU A 44 -23.26 43.43 -40.30
N GLU A 45 -23.36 42.17 -39.84
CA GLU A 45 -23.38 41.81 -38.42
C GLU A 45 -22.00 42.06 -37.76
N GLN A 46 -20.92 41.54 -38.35
CA GLN A 46 -19.54 41.77 -37.87
C GLN A 46 -19.18 43.26 -37.87
N HIS A 47 -19.55 43.99 -38.93
CA HIS A 47 -19.34 45.44 -39.03
C HIS A 47 -20.11 46.21 -37.94
N THR A 48 -21.35 45.80 -37.66
CA THR A 48 -22.15 46.39 -36.57
C THR A 48 -21.55 46.10 -35.19
N LEU A 49 -20.98 44.91 -34.98
CA LEU A 49 -20.30 44.55 -33.73
C LEU A 49 -19.02 45.37 -33.49
N ILE A 50 -18.27 45.74 -34.54
CA ILE A 50 -17.03 46.54 -34.37
C ILE A 50 -17.23 48.06 -34.41
N ALA A 51 -18.37 48.55 -34.91
CA ALA A 51 -18.63 49.99 -35.04
C ALA A 51 -18.41 50.83 -33.76
N PRO A 52 -18.69 50.34 -32.52
CA PRO A 52 -18.37 51.07 -31.29
C PRO A 52 -16.86 51.29 -31.05
N PHE A 53 -15.98 50.55 -31.73
CA PHE A 53 -14.52 50.56 -31.52
C PHE A 53 -13.75 51.29 -32.61
N PHE A 54 -14.40 51.86 -33.63
CA PHE A 54 -13.73 52.68 -34.64
C PHE A 54 -12.95 53.86 -34.02
N THR A 55 -13.35 54.37 -32.86
CA THR A 55 -12.58 55.38 -32.11
C THR A 55 -11.30 54.84 -31.48
N GLN A 56 -11.26 53.59 -31.01
CA GLN A 56 -10.05 52.95 -30.49
C GLN A 56 -9.08 52.55 -31.62
N LEU A 57 -9.64 52.20 -32.78
CA LEU A 57 -8.87 51.87 -33.99
C LEU A 57 -8.19 53.11 -34.63
N GLN A 58 -8.57 54.33 -34.24
CA GLN A 58 -7.87 55.56 -34.63
C GLN A 58 -6.48 55.71 -33.97
N ASP A 59 -6.25 55.03 -32.83
CA ASP A 59 -5.00 55.06 -32.06
C ASP A 59 -4.03 53.90 -32.42
N LEU A 60 -4.21 53.24 -33.57
CA LEU A 60 -3.32 52.15 -34.00
C LEU A 60 -1.93 52.70 -34.40
N PRO A 61 -0.82 52.07 -33.97
CA PRO A 61 0.52 52.54 -34.30
C PRO A 61 0.86 52.30 -35.80
N PRO A 62 1.65 53.17 -36.44
CA PRO A 62 2.13 52.94 -37.80
C PRO A 62 3.04 51.70 -37.89
N ILE A 63 3.01 50.99 -39.01
CA ILE A 63 3.77 49.74 -39.21
C ILE A 63 5.15 50.07 -39.80
N ASN A 64 6.20 49.52 -39.19
CA ASN A 64 7.58 49.71 -39.64
C ASN A 64 7.77 49.19 -41.07
N GLY A 65 8.36 50.01 -41.94
CA GLY A 65 8.62 49.69 -43.35
C GLY A 65 7.47 49.94 -44.32
N LEU A 66 6.27 50.30 -43.83
CA LEU A 66 5.13 50.70 -44.68
C LEU A 66 4.93 52.21 -44.63
N ALA A 67 4.60 52.82 -45.78
CA ALA A 67 4.44 54.27 -45.91
C ALA A 67 3.13 54.69 -46.58
N ALA A 68 2.49 53.81 -47.37
CA ALA A 68 1.16 54.08 -47.89
C ALA A 68 0.10 53.76 -46.82
N ALA A 69 -0.86 54.66 -46.65
CA ALA A 69 -1.96 54.47 -45.72
C ALA A 69 -2.81 53.22 -46.08
N ASP A 70 -3.04 52.96 -47.38
CA ASP A 70 -3.78 51.78 -47.85
C ASP A 70 -3.10 50.46 -47.47
N GLU A 71 -1.77 50.38 -47.54
CA GLU A 71 -1.00 49.18 -47.15
C GLU A 71 -1.13 48.92 -45.65
N ILE A 72 -1.01 49.96 -44.83
CA ILE A 72 -1.14 49.88 -43.36
C ILE A 72 -2.58 49.52 -42.98
N ALA A 73 -3.58 50.16 -43.62
CA ALA A 73 -4.99 49.84 -43.47
C ALA A 73 -5.31 48.40 -43.91
N GLN A 74 -4.64 47.88 -44.93
CA GLN A 74 -4.83 46.50 -45.37
C GLN A 74 -4.29 45.49 -44.35
N GLN A 75 -3.11 45.72 -43.80
CA GLN A 75 -2.55 44.83 -42.76
C GLN A 75 -3.45 44.81 -41.51
N TYR A 76 -3.93 45.97 -41.06
CA TYR A 76 -4.83 46.04 -39.91
C TYR A 76 -6.23 45.47 -40.20
N ALA A 77 -6.81 45.70 -41.38
CA ALA A 77 -8.08 45.09 -41.76
C ALA A 77 -8.00 43.55 -41.75
N THR A 78 -6.99 42.97 -42.40
CA THR A 78 -6.79 41.51 -42.43
C THR A 78 -6.56 40.92 -41.03
N ALA A 79 -5.85 41.64 -40.14
CA ALA A 79 -5.65 41.20 -38.76
C ALA A 79 -6.94 41.28 -37.93
N ILE A 80 -7.75 42.34 -38.08
CA ILE A 80 -9.05 42.48 -37.40
C ILE A 80 -10.04 41.40 -37.89
N GLU A 81 -10.10 41.15 -39.20
CA GLU A 81 -10.87 40.07 -39.82
C GLU A 81 -10.47 38.69 -39.25
N THR A 82 -9.17 38.39 -39.23
CA THR A 82 -8.63 37.15 -38.63
C THR A 82 -8.95 37.02 -37.14
N LEU A 83 -8.92 38.13 -36.39
CA LEU A 83 -9.25 38.17 -34.96
C LEU A 83 -10.75 37.90 -34.74
N ILE A 84 -11.63 38.53 -35.53
CA ILE A 84 -13.09 38.34 -35.44
C ILE A 84 -13.46 36.89 -35.74
N ASP A 85 -12.99 36.34 -36.86
CA ASP A 85 -13.38 35.00 -37.30
C ASP A 85 -12.90 33.91 -36.33
N LYS A 86 -11.67 34.05 -35.79
CA LYS A 86 -11.16 33.14 -34.76
C LYS A 86 -11.78 33.37 -33.39
N GLN A 87 -12.15 34.60 -33.04
CA GLN A 87 -12.85 34.89 -31.78
C GLN A 87 -14.29 34.35 -31.79
N ALA A 88 -14.97 34.33 -32.93
CA ALA A 88 -16.32 33.76 -33.05
C ALA A 88 -16.38 32.25 -32.71
N ALA A 89 -15.26 31.52 -32.84
CA ALA A 89 -15.10 30.15 -32.36
C ALA A 89 -15.03 30.02 -30.82
N ILE A 90 -14.80 31.12 -30.10
CA ILE A 90 -14.66 31.22 -28.64
C ILE A 90 -15.90 31.96 -28.11
N SER A 91 -17.06 31.36 -28.34
CA SER A 91 -18.34 32.07 -28.54
C SER A 91 -18.90 32.83 -27.33
N ASP A 92 -18.46 32.52 -26.10
CA ASP A 92 -18.93 33.18 -24.87
C ASP A 92 -18.07 34.39 -24.45
N MET A 93 -16.95 34.65 -25.15
CA MET A 93 -16.07 35.78 -24.85
C MET A 93 -16.50 37.05 -25.61
N PRO A 94 -16.33 38.26 -25.03
CA PRO A 94 -16.69 39.50 -25.70
C PRO A 94 -15.61 39.93 -26.71
N LEU A 95 -15.96 40.04 -27.99
CA LEU A 95 -15.10 40.58 -29.06
C LEU A 95 -14.44 41.92 -28.69
N GLN A 96 -15.17 42.79 -28.00
CA GLN A 96 -14.67 44.05 -27.43
C GLN A 96 -13.41 43.86 -26.56
N GLY A 97 -13.40 42.83 -25.71
CA GLY A 97 -12.28 42.52 -24.82
C GLY A 97 -11.06 42.08 -25.61
N ALA A 98 -11.25 41.21 -26.61
CA ALA A 98 -10.20 40.76 -27.50
C ALA A 98 -9.61 41.92 -28.33
N LEU A 99 -10.46 42.79 -28.91
CA LEU A 99 -10.00 43.97 -29.66
C LEU A 99 -9.20 44.94 -28.79
N THR A 100 -9.72 45.29 -27.59
CA THR A 100 -9.03 46.19 -26.66
C THR A 100 -7.67 45.59 -26.23
N GLN A 101 -7.67 44.33 -25.82
CA GLN A 101 -6.45 43.61 -25.39
C GLN A 101 -5.40 43.56 -26.51
N TRP A 102 -5.80 43.30 -27.76
CA TRP A 102 -4.89 43.28 -28.90
C TRP A 102 -4.31 44.67 -29.20
N ILE A 103 -5.13 45.72 -29.17
CA ILE A 103 -4.69 47.11 -29.38
C ILE A 103 -3.69 47.54 -28.29
N ASP A 104 -3.98 47.24 -27.02
CA ASP A 104 -3.09 47.59 -25.90
C ASP A 104 -1.80 46.76 -25.93
N ASN A 105 -1.86 45.47 -26.28
CA ASN A 105 -0.69 44.64 -26.53
C ASN A 105 0.19 45.21 -27.65
N LEU A 106 -0.38 45.71 -28.75
CA LEU A 106 0.39 46.34 -29.82
C LEU A 106 1.00 47.67 -29.38
N LYS A 107 0.25 48.53 -28.67
CA LYS A 107 0.74 49.79 -28.11
C LYS A 107 1.92 49.56 -27.15
N ALA A 108 1.87 48.50 -26.32
CA ALA A 108 2.95 48.10 -25.42
C ALA A 108 4.23 47.59 -26.13
N LYS A 109 4.17 47.34 -27.46
CA LYS A 109 5.30 46.84 -28.27
C LYS A 109 5.93 47.89 -29.17
N VAL A 110 5.41 49.10 -29.19
CA VAL A 110 5.99 50.25 -29.91
C VAL A 110 7.32 50.65 -29.24
N PRO A 111 8.47 50.63 -29.93
CA PRO A 111 9.74 51.04 -29.34
C PRO A 111 9.73 52.53 -28.96
N THR A 112 10.25 52.82 -27.77
CA THR A 112 10.41 54.19 -27.26
C THR A 112 11.67 54.88 -27.77
N GLU A 113 12.63 54.13 -28.30
CA GLU A 113 13.96 54.58 -28.76
C GLU A 113 14.43 53.76 -29.98
N GLY A 114 15.45 54.25 -30.69
CA GLY A 114 16.00 53.64 -31.92
C GLY A 114 15.24 53.99 -33.21
N ASP A 115 15.70 53.48 -34.34
CA ASP A 115 15.20 53.86 -35.68
C ASP A 115 13.76 53.41 -35.96
N ALA A 116 13.26 52.42 -35.20
CA ALA A 116 11.87 51.94 -35.26
C ALA A 116 10.94 52.68 -34.28
N LYS A 117 11.41 53.75 -33.60
CA LYS A 117 10.65 54.47 -32.57
C LYS A 117 9.28 54.93 -33.07
N GLY A 118 8.23 54.64 -32.30
CA GLY A 118 6.86 55.01 -32.66
C GLY A 118 6.18 54.12 -33.69
N THR A 119 6.86 53.08 -34.22
CA THR A 119 6.29 52.10 -35.17
C THR A 119 6.18 50.71 -34.54
N VAL A 120 5.28 49.87 -35.07
CA VAL A 120 5.18 48.44 -34.70
C VAL A 120 5.72 47.56 -35.83
N ALA A 121 6.39 46.45 -35.51
CA ALA A 121 6.85 45.51 -36.54
C ALA A 121 5.66 44.71 -37.12
N GLN A 122 5.65 44.47 -38.43
CA GLN A 122 4.57 43.73 -39.10
C GLN A 122 4.37 42.31 -38.53
N SER A 123 5.45 41.65 -38.09
CA SER A 123 5.39 40.37 -37.38
C SER A 123 4.61 40.44 -36.06
N GLU A 124 4.66 41.59 -35.37
CA GLU A 124 4.09 41.76 -34.04
C GLU A 124 2.56 41.88 -34.08
N LEU A 125 1.97 42.33 -35.21
CA LEU A 125 0.51 42.30 -35.44
C LEU A 125 -0.04 40.88 -35.23
N ASN A 126 0.55 39.90 -35.93
CA ASN A 126 0.16 38.50 -35.86
C ASN A 126 0.60 37.85 -34.54
N THR A 127 1.77 38.18 -34.00
CA THR A 127 2.22 37.66 -32.69
C THR A 127 1.25 38.06 -31.59
N GLN A 128 0.89 39.36 -31.48
CA GLN A 128 -0.03 39.84 -30.44
C GLN A 128 -1.48 39.42 -30.69
N LEU A 129 -1.91 39.25 -31.94
CA LEU A 129 -3.21 38.66 -32.27
C LEU A 129 -3.32 37.23 -31.72
N ASN A 130 -2.30 36.41 -31.97
CA ASN A 130 -2.30 35.00 -31.54
C ASN A 130 -2.13 34.85 -30.02
N ILE A 131 -1.35 35.71 -29.37
CA ILE A 131 -1.28 35.79 -27.90
C ILE A 131 -2.64 36.18 -27.31
N THR A 132 -3.33 37.15 -27.93
CA THR A 132 -4.65 37.59 -27.48
C THR A 132 -5.67 36.46 -27.61
N LEU A 133 -5.76 35.80 -28.77
CA LEU A 133 -6.61 34.62 -28.96
C LEU A 133 -6.30 33.50 -27.96
N ALA A 134 -5.03 33.24 -27.65
CA ALA A 134 -4.64 32.26 -26.65
C ALA A 134 -5.15 32.62 -25.23
N THR A 135 -5.05 33.90 -24.82
CA THR A 135 -5.62 34.35 -23.53
C THR A 135 -7.15 34.25 -23.51
N GLN A 136 -7.81 34.56 -24.63
CA GLN A 136 -9.27 34.43 -24.75
C GLN A 136 -9.71 32.97 -24.65
N LEU A 137 -8.98 32.03 -25.28
CA LEU A 137 -9.25 30.60 -25.18
C LEU A 137 -8.99 30.05 -23.76
N GLU A 138 -7.90 30.46 -23.11
CA GLU A 138 -7.59 30.07 -21.72
C GLU A 138 -8.69 30.53 -20.74
N SER A 139 -9.16 31.77 -20.92
CA SER A 139 -10.25 32.36 -20.14
C SER A 139 -11.59 31.64 -20.39
N TRP A 140 -11.90 31.36 -21.66
CA TRP A 140 -13.11 30.65 -22.07
C TRP A 140 -13.14 29.21 -21.53
N PHE A 141 -12.05 28.45 -21.65
CA PHE A 141 -11.98 27.09 -21.15
C PHE A 141 -12.02 27.07 -19.60
N THR A 142 -11.39 28.06 -18.94
CA THR A 142 -11.56 28.26 -17.49
C THR A 142 -13.04 28.48 -17.11
N ASN A 143 -13.79 29.28 -17.89
CA ASN A 143 -15.22 29.47 -17.68
C ASN A 143 -16.03 28.18 -17.95
N LEU A 144 -15.72 27.46 -19.03
CA LEU A 144 -16.32 26.15 -19.36
C LEU A 144 -16.12 25.14 -18.22
N LEU A 145 -14.91 25.03 -17.65
CA LEU A 145 -14.63 24.19 -16.48
C LEU A 145 -15.46 24.59 -15.26
N ASN A 146 -15.49 25.88 -14.92
CA ASN A 146 -16.23 26.39 -13.77
C ASN A 146 -17.75 26.15 -13.91
N GLN A 147 -18.29 26.21 -15.14
CA GLN A 147 -19.71 25.96 -15.44
C GLN A 147 -20.03 24.45 -15.51
N SER A 148 -19.27 23.68 -16.28
CA SER A 148 -19.54 22.27 -16.58
C SER A 148 -19.12 21.32 -15.45
N VAL A 149 -18.10 21.66 -14.67
CA VAL A 149 -17.62 20.85 -13.53
C VAL A 149 -17.96 21.56 -12.22
N GLY A 150 -17.33 22.70 -11.95
CA GLY A 150 -17.50 23.47 -10.74
C GLY A 150 -16.31 24.39 -10.43
N PRO A 151 -16.47 25.36 -9.51
CA PRO A 151 -15.46 26.37 -9.23
C PRO A 151 -14.20 25.80 -8.56
N GLY A 152 -13.04 26.34 -8.94
CA GLY A 152 -11.76 26.04 -8.28
C GLY A 152 -11.07 24.75 -8.74
N MET A 153 -11.40 24.24 -9.93
CA MET A 153 -10.62 23.21 -10.60
C MET A 153 -9.25 23.76 -11.08
N PRO A 154 -8.22 22.91 -11.17
CA PRO A 154 -6.93 23.29 -11.75
C PRO A 154 -7.07 23.66 -13.24
N THR A 155 -6.40 24.74 -13.66
CA THR A 155 -6.49 25.29 -15.03
C THR A 155 -5.19 25.24 -15.83
N GLU A 156 -4.03 25.02 -15.19
CA GLU A 156 -2.72 25.06 -15.87
C GLU A 156 -2.60 24.05 -17.03
N PHE A 157 -3.36 22.95 -16.99
CA PHE A 157 -3.41 21.98 -18.09
C PHE A 157 -3.90 22.58 -19.41
N ILE A 158 -4.70 23.66 -19.39
CA ILE A 158 -5.21 24.31 -20.62
C ILE A 158 -4.06 24.79 -21.50
N ARG A 159 -2.95 25.24 -20.88
CA ARG A 159 -1.74 25.70 -21.57
C ARG A 159 -0.92 24.56 -22.18
N GLN A 160 -1.18 23.32 -21.75
CA GLN A 160 -0.46 22.11 -22.16
C GLN A 160 -1.13 21.38 -23.34
N ILE A 161 -2.38 21.73 -23.67
CA ILE A 161 -3.16 21.12 -24.76
C ILE A 161 -2.55 21.45 -26.12
N GLN A 162 -2.35 20.44 -26.97
CA GLN A 162 -1.98 20.58 -28.39
C GLN A 162 -3.19 20.30 -29.29
N MET A 163 -3.83 21.35 -29.81
CA MET A 163 -4.93 21.24 -30.80
C MET A 163 -4.41 20.97 -32.22
N VAL A 164 -3.13 21.23 -32.48
CA VAL A 164 -2.46 21.01 -33.77
C VAL A 164 -1.58 19.77 -33.67
N ALA A 165 -1.71 18.85 -34.62
CA ALA A 165 -0.86 17.66 -34.67
C ALA A 165 0.54 18.01 -35.20
N GLY A 166 1.59 17.59 -34.49
CA GLY A 166 2.98 17.79 -34.88
C GLY A 166 3.97 17.13 -33.90
N PRO A 167 5.28 17.07 -34.24
CA PRO A 167 6.31 16.55 -33.36
C PRO A 167 6.79 17.57 -32.31
N ASP A 168 6.56 18.86 -32.55
CA ASP A 168 7.02 19.97 -31.70
C ASP A 168 5.95 20.34 -30.67
N THR A 169 6.34 20.60 -29.42
CA THR A 169 5.46 21.18 -28.39
C THR A 169 5.30 22.68 -28.64
N LEU A 170 4.12 23.10 -29.08
CA LEU A 170 3.82 24.50 -29.41
C LEU A 170 3.13 25.22 -28.25
N SER A 171 3.49 26.47 -27.99
CA SER A 171 2.70 27.33 -27.10
C SER A 171 1.31 27.57 -27.68
N LEU A 172 0.34 27.90 -26.83
CA LEU A 172 -1.05 28.11 -27.23
C LEU A 172 -1.18 29.21 -28.32
N ALA A 173 -0.32 30.23 -28.30
CA ALA A 173 -0.26 31.25 -29.34
C ALA A 173 0.30 30.73 -30.68
N GLU A 174 1.33 29.88 -30.66
CA GLU A 174 1.84 29.24 -31.89
C GLU A 174 0.83 28.25 -32.49
N GLN A 175 -0.04 27.66 -31.67
CA GLN A 175 -1.20 26.89 -32.14
C GLN A 175 -2.26 27.79 -32.77
N MET A 176 -2.62 28.93 -32.13
CA MET A 176 -3.53 29.92 -32.73
C MET A 176 -3.03 30.41 -34.10
N ALA A 177 -1.71 30.51 -34.29
CA ALA A 177 -1.11 30.90 -35.57
C ALA A 177 -1.27 29.83 -36.67
N ARG A 178 -1.35 28.54 -36.31
CA ARG A 178 -1.45 27.40 -37.26
C ARG A 178 -2.89 26.94 -37.53
N LEU A 179 -3.82 27.19 -36.62
CA LEU A 179 -5.25 26.88 -36.80
C LEU A 179 -5.94 27.92 -37.70
N ASP A 180 -6.89 27.49 -38.52
CA ASP A 180 -7.90 28.37 -39.13
C ASP A 180 -9.16 28.48 -38.23
N ALA A 181 -10.07 29.39 -38.59
CA ALA A 181 -11.26 29.65 -37.79
C ALA A 181 -12.25 28.47 -37.76
N ALA A 182 -12.32 27.67 -38.83
CA ALA A 182 -13.19 26.49 -38.89
C ALA A 182 -12.67 25.38 -37.98
N THR A 183 -11.39 25.04 -38.11
CA THR A 183 -10.72 24.04 -37.27
C THR A 183 -10.74 24.43 -35.80
N LEU A 184 -10.55 25.72 -35.48
CA LEU A 184 -10.68 26.22 -34.11
C LEU A 184 -12.10 26.04 -33.58
N LYS A 185 -13.14 26.33 -34.38
CA LYS A 185 -14.55 26.18 -34.01
C LYS A 185 -14.97 24.72 -33.82
N ASP A 186 -14.46 23.81 -34.65
CA ASP A 186 -14.69 22.37 -34.48
C ASP A 186 -14.05 21.88 -33.16
N LYS A 187 -12.84 22.35 -32.85
CA LYS A 187 -12.10 22.00 -31.64
C LYS A 187 -12.73 22.58 -30.36
N THR A 188 -13.19 23.82 -30.37
CA THR A 188 -13.95 24.39 -29.22
C THR A 188 -15.34 23.75 -29.09
N GLY A 189 -15.96 23.33 -30.20
CA GLY A 189 -17.17 22.50 -30.20
C GLY A 189 -16.95 21.15 -29.52
N GLU A 190 -15.91 20.41 -29.92
CA GLU A 190 -15.49 19.15 -29.28
C GLU A 190 -15.23 19.32 -27.78
N MET A 191 -14.50 20.38 -27.38
CA MET A 191 -14.29 20.74 -25.96
C MET A 191 -15.62 20.97 -25.23
N SER A 192 -16.50 21.80 -25.80
CA SER A 192 -17.80 22.13 -25.20
C SER A 192 -18.65 20.89 -24.95
N THR A 193 -18.75 20.01 -25.95
CA THR A 193 -19.51 18.75 -25.88
C THR A 193 -18.91 17.77 -24.87
N LEU A 194 -17.59 17.64 -24.83
CA LEU A 194 -16.90 16.77 -23.86
C LEU A 194 -17.15 17.25 -22.43
N PHE A 195 -16.87 18.52 -22.14
CA PHE A 195 -16.90 19.04 -20.78
C PHE A 195 -18.31 19.16 -20.22
N ALA A 196 -19.30 19.59 -21.03
CA ALA A 196 -20.71 19.59 -20.61
C ALA A 196 -21.19 18.21 -20.15
N GLY A 197 -20.75 17.13 -20.82
CA GLY A 197 -21.09 15.76 -20.47
C GLY A 197 -20.44 15.22 -19.18
N ILE A 198 -19.42 15.87 -18.63
CA ILE A 198 -18.70 15.37 -17.42
C ILE A 198 -19.64 15.30 -16.21
N LYS A 199 -20.55 16.28 -16.06
CA LYS A 199 -21.51 16.34 -14.94
C LYS A 199 -22.42 15.12 -14.86
N GLU A 200 -22.90 14.66 -16.02
CA GLU A 200 -23.77 13.49 -16.16
C GLU A 200 -22.97 12.19 -16.05
N ARG A 201 -21.83 12.08 -16.76
CA ARG A 201 -20.97 10.88 -16.76
C ARG A 201 -20.45 10.51 -15.37
N LEU A 202 -20.08 11.50 -14.55
CA LEU A 202 -19.53 11.30 -13.21
C LEU A 202 -20.56 11.49 -12.08
N GLN A 203 -21.86 11.62 -12.41
CA GLN A 203 -22.96 11.79 -11.45
C GLN A 203 -22.64 12.84 -10.35
N ILE A 204 -22.11 14.00 -10.76
CA ILE A 204 -21.55 15.01 -9.82
C ILE A 204 -22.62 15.53 -8.86
N SER A 205 -23.90 15.53 -9.28
CA SER A 205 -25.05 15.87 -8.44
C SER A 205 -25.22 14.93 -7.23
N ASP A 206 -24.91 13.64 -7.39
CA ASP A 206 -25.22 12.59 -6.42
C ASP A 206 -24.03 12.26 -5.50
N ARG A 207 -22.79 12.38 -6.01
CA ARG A 207 -21.55 12.12 -5.24
C ARG A 207 -20.49 13.23 -5.41
N PRO A 208 -20.82 14.51 -5.10
CA PRO A 208 -20.01 15.67 -5.49
C PRO A 208 -18.57 15.66 -4.96
N VAL A 209 -18.33 15.20 -3.72
CA VAL A 209 -17.00 15.25 -3.09
C VAL A 209 -15.98 14.36 -3.83
N VAL A 210 -16.36 13.10 -4.10
CA VAL A 210 -15.47 12.11 -4.73
C VAL A 210 -15.16 12.51 -6.17
N ALA A 211 -16.18 12.88 -6.95
CA ALA A 211 -15.99 13.35 -8.33
C ALA A 211 -15.12 14.62 -8.39
N THR A 212 -15.29 15.55 -7.44
CA THR A 212 -14.47 16.77 -7.35
C THR A 212 -13.00 16.48 -7.02
N GLN A 213 -12.73 15.55 -6.11
CA GLN A 213 -11.35 15.18 -5.75
C GLN A 213 -10.61 14.49 -6.89
N TYR A 214 -11.27 13.56 -7.59
CA TYR A 214 -10.69 12.91 -8.77
C TYR A 214 -10.41 13.93 -9.90
N LEU A 215 -11.40 14.73 -10.29
CA LEU A 215 -11.24 15.68 -11.40
C LEU A 215 -10.10 16.67 -11.12
N ARG A 216 -9.96 17.12 -9.87
CA ARG A 216 -8.81 17.90 -9.42
C ARG A 216 -7.49 17.18 -9.69
N SER A 217 -7.33 15.94 -9.21
CA SER A 217 -6.09 15.17 -9.37
C SER A 217 -5.74 14.92 -10.85
N MET A 218 -6.74 14.60 -11.68
CA MET A 218 -6.55 14.36 -13.11
C MET A 218 -6.18 15.65 -13.87
N PHE A 219 -6.82 16.79 -13.58
CA PHE A 219 -6.42 18.08 -14.14
C PHE A 219 -5.04 18.55 -13.64
N GLU A 220 -4.66 18.22 -12.40
CA GLU A 220 -3.31 18.43 -11.86
C GLU A 220 -2.25 17.58 -12.58
N GLN A 221 -2.56 16.32 -12.93
CA GLN A 221 -1.66 15.47 -13.72
C GLN A 221 -1.52 15.95 -15.18
N LEU A 222 -2.62 16.31 -15.84
CA LEU A 222 -2.59 16.91 -17.19
C LEU A 222 -1.82 18.25 -17.21
N GLY A 223 -1.71 18.94 -16.08
CA GLY A 223 -0.89 20.15 -15.93
C GLY A 223 0.62 19.92 -16.03
N GLN A 224 1.11 18.68 -15.89
CA GLN A 224 2.54 18.37 -15.76
C GLN A 224 3.29 18.24 -17.10
N SER A 225 2.59 18.00 -18.21
CA SER A 225 3.23 17.76 -19.52
C SER A 225 2.28 18.07 -20.68
N SER A 226 2.83 18.40 -21.85
CA SER A 226 2.02 18.74 -23.03
C SER A 226 1.44 17.49 -23.71
N PHE A 227 0.16 17.56 -24.10
CA PHE A 227 -0.59 16.41 -24.63
C PHE A 227 -1.53 16.79 -25.79
N PRO A 228 -1.75 15.91 -26.78
CA PRO A 228 -2.72 16.15 -27.86
C PRO A 228 -4.14 16.34 -27.35
N PHE A 229 -4.86 17.36 -27.85
CA PHE A 229 -6.29 17.51 -27.61
C PHE A 229 -7.09 16.30 -28.10
N ALA A 230 -6.62 15.66 -29.18
CA ALA A 230 -7.17 14.40 -29.66
C ALA A 230 -7.28 13.36 -28.55
N ASN A 231 -6.34 13.31 -27.60
CA ASN A 231 -6.41 12.38 -26.46
C ASN A 231 -7.60 12.70 -25.54
N LEU A 232 -7.98 13.97 -25.30
CA LEU A 232 -9.17 14.28 -24.52
C LEU A 232 -10.47 13.82 -25.19
N VAL A 233 -10.48 13.69 -26.52
CA VAL A 233 -11.67 13.32 -27.31
C VAL A 233 -11.71 11.83 -27.67
N SER A 234 -10.56 11.19 -27.88
CA SER A 234 -10.43 9.81 -28.38
C SER A 234 -9.84 8.82 -27.37
N SER A 235 -9.38 9.27 -26.19
CA SER A 235 -8.89 8.38 -25.15
C SER A 235 -9.98 8.08 -24.14
N ASP A 236 -9.94 6.87 -23.57
CA ASP A 236 -10.89 6.37 -22.57
C ASP A 236 -10.77 7.06 -21.19
N ILE A 237 -10.32 8.32 -21.11
CA ILE A 237 -10.02 9.06 -19.85
C ILE A 237 -11.22 9.08 -18.90
N PHE A 238 -12.42 9.25 -19.46
CA PHE A 238 -13.67 9.02 -18.76
C PHE A 238 -14.43 7.91 -19.47
N LEU A 239 -14.23 6.66 -19.04
CA LEU A 239 -15.13 5.56 -19.39
C LEU A 239 -16.57 5.97 -19.04
N THR A 240 -17.54 5.57 -19.85
CA THR A 240 -18.93 5.46 -19.38
C THR A 240 -19.10 4.14 -18.62
N GLU A 241 -20.13 4.05 -17.76
CA GLU A 241 -20.51 2.82 -17.06
C GLU A 241 -20.64 1.61 -18.02
N GLN A 242 -21.18 1.83 -19.23
CA GLN A 242 -21.27 0.80 -20.26
C GLN A 242 -19.89 0.42 -20.84
N GLN A 243 -19.00 1.38 -21.12
CA GLN A 243 -17.64 1.09 -21.57
C GLN A 243 -16.82 0.39 -20.48
N PHE A 244 -17.01 0.76 -19.21
CA PHE A 244 -16.38 0.10 -18.07
C PHE A 244 -16.87 -1.33 -17.89
N THR A 245 -18.19 -1.56 -17.88
CA THR A 245 -18.77 -2.90 -17.81
C THR A 245 -18.24 -3.77 -18.97
N THR A 246 -18.13 -3.19 -20.17
CA THR A 246 -17.51 -3.84 -21.35
C THR A 246 -16.03 -4.16 -21.10
N LYS A 247 -15.24 -3.20 -20.59
CA LYS A 247 -13.79 -3.34 -20.40
C LYS A 247 -13.44 -4.31 -19.26
N VAL A 248 -14.21 -4.28 -18.16
CA VAL A 248 -14.12 -5.27 -17.10
C VAL A 248 -14.51 -6.65 -17.61
N THR A 249 -15.57 -6.76 -18.42
CA THR A 249 -15.95 -8.03 -19.08
C THR A 249 -14.81 -8.60 -19.93
N GLU A 250 -14.10 -7.77 -20.71
CA GLU A 250 -12.89 -8.19 -21.45
C GLU A 250 -11.78 -8.67 -20.49
N LEU A 251 -11.47 -7.90 -19.45
CA LEU A 251 -10.37 -8.18 -18.52
C LEU A 251 -10.62 -9.45 -17.68
N LEU A 252 -11.85 -9.68 -17.20
CA LEU A 252 -12.26 -10.91 -16.50
C LEU A 252 -12.10 -12.16 -17.38
N GLN A 253 -12.38 -12.06 -18.68
CA GLN A 253 -12.15 -13.14 -19.64
C GLN A 253 -10.66 -13.34 -19.95
N SER A 254 -9.87 -12.27 -20.11
CA SER A 254 -8.47 -12.37 -20.53
C SER A 254 -7.51 -12.79 -19.41
N SER A 255 -7.74 -12.31 -18.18
CA SER A 255 -6.91 -12.62 -17.01
C SER A 255 -7.40 -13.89 -16.31
N LEU A 256 -8.64 -13.87 -15.81
CA LEU A 256 -9.15 -14.91 -14.91
C LEU A 256 -9.86 -16.07 -15.63
N LEU A 257 -9.89 -16.06 -16.97
CA LEU A 257 -10.52 -17.07 -17.83
C LEU A 257 -12.00 -17.34 -17.49
N ILE A 258 -12.69 -16.32 -16.95
CA ILE A 258 -14.11 -16.39 -16.58
C ILE A 258 -14.95 -16.48 -17.86
N SER A 259 -16.06 -17.23 -17.82
CA SER A 259 -16.96 -17.35 -18.98
C SER A 259 -17.54 -15.99 -19.35
N LYS A 260 -17.84 -15.75 -20.64
CA LYS A 260 -18.39 -14.46 -21.08
C LYS A 260 -19.66 -14.07 -20.31
N GLU A 261 -20.58 -15.01 -20.13
CA GLU A 261 -21.87 -14.79 -19.46
C GLU A 261 -21.70 -14.47 -17.97
N ASP A 262 -20.73 -15.12 -17.30
CA ASP A 262 -20.38 -14.82 -15.91
C ASP A 262 -19.63 -13.48 -15.78
N ALA A 263 -18.75 -13.17 -16.74
CA ALA A 263 -18.00 -11.93 -16.78
C ALA A 263 -18.91 -10.71 -16.99
N GLU A 264 -19.89 -10.77 -17.89
CA GLU A 264 -20.91 -9.73 -18.08
C GLU A 264 -21.76 -9.55 -16.79
N ALA A 265 -22.16 -10.65 -16.13
CA ALA A 265 -22.97 -10.62 -14.90
C ALA A 265 -22.22 -10.11 -13.66
N ILE A 266 -20.88 -10.26 -13.62
CA ILE A 266 -20.02 -9.75 -12.54
C ILE A 266 -19.56 -8.32 -12.83
N ALA A 267 -19.30 -7.98 -14.10
CA ALA A 267 -18.89 -6.63 -14.49
C ALA A 267 -19.91 -5.57 -14.06
N GLY A 268 -21.21 -5.88 -14.19
CA GLY A 268 -22.31 -5.02 -13.73
C GLY A 268 -22.54 -4.97 -12.21
N GLN A 269 -21.76 -5.69 -11.39
CA GLN A 269 -21.81 -5.61 -9.92
C GLN A 269 -20.65 -4.79 -9.33
N PHE A 270 -19.67 -4.36 -10.14
CA PHE A 270 -18.57 -3.55 -9.63
C PHE A 270 -18.98 -2.11 -9.32
N ILE A 271 -18.49 -1.60 -8.20
CA ILE A 271 -18.72 -0.22 -7.74
C ILE A 271 -18.09 0.75 -8.75
N TRP A 272 -18.95 1.41 -9.53
CA TRP A 272 -18.57 2.44 -10.49
C TRP A 272 -17.92 3.66 -9.82
N SER A 273 -18.35 4.04 -8.61
CA SER A 273 -17.85 5.26 -7.96
C SER A 273 -16.45 5.09 -7.38
N GLY A 274 -15.50 5.91 -7.85
CA GLY A 274 -14.08 5.84 -7.49
C GLY A 274 -13.26 5.18 -8.60
N ILE A 275 -13.69 4.01 -9.08
CA ILE A 275 -13.02 3.26 -10.15
C ILE A 275 -13.34 3.83 -11.54
N GLY A 276 -14.55 4.37 -11.75
CA GLY A 276 -14.98 5.02 -13.00
C GLY A 276 -14.32 6.35 -13.34
N SER A 277 -13.16 6.57 -12.73
CA SER A 277 -12.23 7.66 -12.89
C SER A 277 -10.94 7.22 -13.61
N MET A 278 -10.72 5.91 -13.69
CA MET A 278 -9.59 5.29 -14.39
C MET A 278 -9.87 5.20 -15.88
N SER A 279 -8.86 5.49 -16.70
CA SER A 279 -8.94 5.15 -18.12
C SER A 279 -8.91 3.65 -18.36
N SER A 280 -9.34 3.22 -19.55
CA SER A 280 -9.17 1.83 -20.05
C SER A 280 -7.73 1.28 -19.86
N THR A 281 -6.72 2.15 -19.97
CA THR A 281 -5.31 1.79 -19.78
C THR A 281 -4.94 1.63 -18.30
N GLU A 282 -5.48 2.46 -17.40
CA GLU A 282 -5.24 2.35 -15.96
C GLU A 282 -6.00 1.18 -15.36
N LEU A 283 -7.25 0.97 -15.78
CA LEU A 283 -8.05 -0.20 -15.42
C LEU A 283 -7.36 -1.50 -15.84
N ALA A 284 -6.82 -1.57 -17.06
CA ALA A 284 -6.05 -2.72 -17.53
C ALA A 284 -4.76 -2.96 -16.71
N LYS A 285 -4.06 -1.88 -16.30
CA LYS A 285 -2.89 -1.98 -15.41
C LYS A 285 -3.27 -2.45 -14.00
N LEU A 286 -4.39 -1.97 -13.45
CA LEU A 286 -4.88 -2.38 -12.14
C LEU A 286 -5.24 -3.88 -12.14
N PHE A 287 -6.02 -4.32 -13.14
CA PHE A 287 -6.35 -5.73 -13.31
C PHE A 287 -5.09 -6.58 -13.44
N ALA A 288 -4.17 -6.25 -14.35
CA ALA A 288 -2.93 -7.02 -14.54
C ALA A 288 -2.03 -7.08 -13.28
N ASN A 289 -2.03 -6.03 -12.44
CA ASN A 289 -1.32 -6.05 -11.17
C ASN A 289 -2.01 -6.97 -10.15
N LEU A 290 -3.31 -6.77 -9.88
CA LEU A 290 -4.07 -7.57 -8.89
C LEU A 290 -4.14 -9.05 -9.27
N ASP A 291 -4.30 -9.33 -10.56
CA ASP A 291 -4.19 -10.66 -11.16
C ASP A 291 -2.82 -11.27 -10.87
N GLY A 292 -1.73 -10.55 -11.17
CA GLY A 292 -0.37 -10.97 -10.82
C GLY A 292 -0.10 -11.18 -9.32
N GLN A 293 -0.76 -10.41 -8.43
CA GLN A 293 -0.70 -10.66 -6.98
C GLN A 293 -1.34 -11.99 -6.60
N VAL A 294 -2.46 -12.33 -7.24
CA VAL A 294 -3.23 -13.56 -7.00
C VAL A 294 -2.54 -14.77 -7.65
N GLU A 295 -2.12 -14.69 -8.91
CA GLU A 295 -1.30 -15.72 -9.56
C GLU A 295 -0.04 -16.01 -8.75
N GLY A 296 0.66 -14.98 -8.26
CA GLY A 296 1.89 -15.12 -7.47
C GLY A 296 1.73 -15.98 -6.22
N ILE A 297 0.67 -15.79 -5.44
CA ILE A 297 0.42 -16.64 -4.25
C ILE A 297 0.05 -18.08 -4.62
N TYR A 298 -0.76 -18.29 -5.66
CA TYR A 298 -1.16 -19.65 -6.07
C TYR A 298 0.01 -20.41 -6.73
N ALA A 299 0.86 -19.74 -7.51
CA ALA A 299 2.06 -20.32 -8.10
C ALA A 299 3.10 -20.67 -7.02
N TYR A 300 3.35 -19.79 -6.05
CA TYR A 300 4.21 -20.09 -4.91
C TYR A 300 3.66 -21.27 -4.09
N ALA A 301 2.37 -21.28 -3.78
CA ALA A 301 1.74 -22.37 -3.04
C ALA A 301 1.76 -23.70 -3.81
N GLN A 302 1.62 -23.68 -5.14
CA GLN A 302 1.78 -24.86 -5.99
C GLN A 302 3.22 -25.41 -5.92
N ALA A 303 4.22 -24.54 -6.08
CA ALA A 303 5.64 -24.92 -6.02
C ALA A 303 6.06 -25.52 -4.66
N ASN A 304 5.37 -25.13 -3.57
CA ASN A 304 5.61 -25.63 -2.22
C ASN A 304 4.64 -26.74 -1.77
N GLY A 305 3.77 -27.24 -2.65
CA GLY A 305 2.82 -28.32 -2.34
C GLY A 305 1.72 -27.95 -1.33
N GLN A 306 1.39 -26.66 -1.21
CA GLN A 306 0.48 -26.10 -0.20
C GLN A 306 -0.99 -26.01 -0.66
N LEU A 307 -1.29 -26.35 -1.91
CA LEU A 307 -2.65 -26.36 -2.48
C LEU A 307 -3.42 -27.62 -2.06
N SER A 308 -4.75 -27.58 -2.22
CA SER A 308 -5.63 -28.76 -2.04
C SER A 308 -6.47 -29.01 -3.30
N THR A 309 -7.17 -30.14 -3.34
CA THR A 309 -8.14 -30.45 -4.40
C THR A 309 -9.36 -29.51 -4.41
N THR A 310 -9.59 -28.76 -3.33
CA THR A 310 -10.70 -27.80 -3.18
C THR A 310 -10.24 -26.34 -3.22
N VAL A 311 -8.93 -26.07 -3.13
CA VAL A 311 -8.34 -24.73 -3.11
C VAL A 311 -7.21 -24.67 -4.13
N THR A 312 -7.57 -24.19 -5.31
CA THR A 312 -6.71 -23.84 -6.44
C THR A 312 -7.18 -22.50 -7.00
N LEU A 313 -6.36 -21.81 -7.80
CA LEU A 313 -6.75 -20.55 -8.43
C LEU A 313 -8.12 -20.66 -9.14
N THR A 314 -8.28 -21.66 -9.99
CA THR A 314 -9.55 -21.93 -10.71
C THR A 314 -10.73 -22.16 -9.76
N LYS A 315 -10.55 -22.95 -8.68
CA LYS A 315 -11.64 -23.22 -7.72
C LYS A 315 -12.01 -22.01 -6.87
N SER A 316 -11.06 -21.12 -6.61
CA SER A 316 -11.30 -19.86 -5.89
C SER A 316 -11.95 -18.80 -6.78
N ILE A 317 -11.62 -18.76 -8.08
CA ILE A 317 -12.35 -17.98 -9.09
C ILE A 317 -13.78 -18.50 -9.22
N GLU A 318 -13.98 -19.81 -9.43
CA GLU A 318 -15.32 -20.44 -9.49
C GLU A 318 -16.16 -20.13 -8.24
N GLY A 319 -15.56 -20.20 -7.05
CA GLY A 319 -16.23 -19.88 -5.79
C GLY A 319 -16.63 -18.42 -5.66
N MET A 320 -15.78 -17.49 -6.13
CA MET A 320 -16.09 -16.06 -6.13
C MET A 320 -17.19 -15.71 -7.16
N VAL A 321 -17.13 -16.34 -8.34
CA VAL A 321 -18.16 -16.24 -9.39
C VAL A 321 -19.51 -16.73 -8.86
N ALA A 322 -19.56 -17.90 -8.22
CA ALA A 322 -20.78 -18.43 -7.62
C ALA A 322 -21.36 -17.50 -6.54
N LEU A 323 -20.51 -16.99 -5.64
CA LEU A 323 -20.92 -16.09 -4.56
C LEU A 323 -21.60 -14.80 -5.06
N LEU A 324 -21.13 -14.23 -6.18
CA LEU A 324 -21.74 -13.05 -6.81
C LEU A 324 -23.00 -13.38 -7.62
N LYS A 325 -23.08 -14.58 -8.22
CA LYS A 325 -24.30 -15.04 -8.90
C LYS A 325 -25.44 -15.35 -7.93
N ASP A 326 -25.13 -15.82 -6.73
CA ASP A 326 -26.10 -16.02 -5.64
C ASP A 326 -26.57 -14.69 -5.00
N ASN A 327 -25.85 -13.59 -5.21
CA ASN A 327 -26.11 -12.28 -4.61
C ASN A 327 -26.09 -11.14 -5.66
N PRO A 328 -26.91 -11.18 -6.73
CA PRO A 328 -26.75 -10.32 -7.91
C PRO A 328 -27.07 -8.83 -7.69
N THR A 329 -27.50 -8.44 -6.49
CA THR A 329 -27.72 -7.04 -6.07
C THR A 329 -26.64 -6.57 -5.08
N ARG A 330 -25.45 -7.18 -5.10
CA ARG A 330 -24.33 -6.84 -4.21
C ARG A 330 -23.24 -6.08 -4.96
N ASP A 331 -23.22 -4.77 -4.74
CA ASP A 331 -22.08 -3.91 -5.04
C ASP A 331 -20.77 -4.48 -4.43
N ILE A 332 -19.69 -4.52 -5.23
CA ILE A 332 -18.36 -4.97 -4.81
C ILE A 332 -17.24 -4.10 -5.45
N SER A 333 -16.12 -3.87 -4.78
CA SER A 333 -14.94 -3.23 -5.40
C SER A 333 -14.06 -4.26 -6.13
N ILE A 334 -13.16 -3.79 -6.99
CA ILE A 334 -12.19 -4.68 -7.67
C ILE A 334 -11.28 -5.35 -6.62
N SER A 335 -10.81 -4.58 -5.64
CA SER A 335 -10.05 -5.03 -4.49
C SER A 335 -10.74 -6.14 -3.69
N ASP A 336 -12.02 -5.97 -3.35
CA ASP A 336 -12.81 -6.98 -2.61
C ASP A 336 -12.96 -8.28 -3.42
N PHE A 337 -13.11 -8.19 -4.74
CA PHE A 337 -13.22 -9.35 -5.63
C PHE A 337 -11.91 -10.15 -5.70
N PHE A 338 -10.78 -9.49 -6.00
CA PHE A 338 -9.48 -10.16 -6.01
C PHE A 338 -9.09 -10.68 -4.61
N ALA A 339 -9.41 -9.96 -3.53
CA ALA A 339 -9.20 -10.42 -2.15
C ALA A 339 -10.04 -11.66 -1.84
N GLY A 340 -11.26 -11.75 -2.39
CA GLY A 340 -12.10 -12.94 -2.34
C GLY A 340 -11.49 -14.17 -3.02
N ILE A 341 -10.71 -14.00 -4.09
CA ILE A 341 -9.97 -15.08 -4.77
C ILE A 341 -8.70 -15.46 -4.00
N ALA A 342 -8.02 -14.50 -3.36
CA ALA A 342 -6.82 -14.74 -2.57
C ALA A 342 -7.10 -15.42 -1.20
N ARG A 343 -8.18 -15.02 -0.53
CA ARG A 343 -8.53 -15.45 0.83
C ARG A 343 -8.56 -16.97 1.05
N PRO A 344 -9.17 -17.82 0.19
CA PRO A 344 -9.26 -19.26 0.41
C PRO A 344 -7.92 -19.95 0.63
N LEU A 345 -6.85 -19.47 -0.01
CA LEU A 345 -5.51 -20.00 0.16
C LEU A 345 -4.92 -19.68 1.54
N THR A 346 -5.16 -18.46 2.04
CA THR A 346 -4.78 -18.05 3.39
C THR A 346 -5.59 -18.79 4.46
N ASP A 347 -6.90 -18.91 4.25
CA ASP A 347 -7.80 -19.68 5.12
C ASP A 347 -7.44 -21.18 5.15
N LEU A 348 -6.85 -21.71 4.06
CA LEU A 348 -6.27 -23.06 4.00
C LEU A 348 -4.99 -23.19 4.81
N GLN A 349 -4.02 -22.26 4.74
CA GLN A 349 -2.77 -22.43 5.51
C GLN A 349 -2.99 -22.34 7.02
N ILE A 350 -3.92 -21.49 7.47
CA ILE A 350 -4.38 -21.48 8.86
C ILE A 350 -5.03 -22.82 9.21
N GLN A 351 -5.79 -23.43 8.28
CA GLN A 351 -6.41 -24.74 8.50
C GLN A 351 -5.39 -25.90 8.51
N ASN A 352 -4.35 -25.84 7.69
CA ASN A 352 -3.27 -26.83 7.63
C ASN A 352 -2.53 -26.91 8.96
N LEU A 353 -2.22 -25.76 9.59
CA LEU A 353 -1.69 -25.71 10.96
C LEU A 353 -2.66 -26.37 11.96
N LEU A 354 -3.93 -25.97 11.95
CA LEU A 354 -4.96 -26.48 12.88
C LEU A 354 -5.30 -27.96 12.70
N ASN A 355 -4.96 -28.56 11.55
CA ASN A 355 -5.11 -29.98 11.26
C ASN A 355 -3.83 -30.78 11.57
N GLY A 356 -2.68 -30.12 11.76
CA GLY A 356 -1.38 -30.73 12.03
C GLY A 356 -0.94 -30.76 13.50
N VAL A 357 -1.81 -30.30 14.42
CA VAL A 357 -1.58 -30.25 15.87
C VAL A 357 -2.52 -31.23 16.59
N ASP A 358 -2.17 -31.62 17.82
CA ASP A 358 -3.02 -32.53 18.60
C ASP A 358 -4.38 -31.89 18.94
N GLU A 359 -5.45 -32.70 19.02
CA GLU A 359 -6.79 -32.20 19.33
C GLU A 359 -6.86 -31.48 20.70
N LYS A 360 -5.99 -31.81 21.66
CA LYS A 360 -5.87 -31.07 22.93
C LYS A 360 -5.28 -29.68 22.70
N GLN A 361 -4.24 -29.52 21.88
CA GLN A 361 -3.69 -28.20 21.50
C GLN A 361 -4.74 -27.39 20.74
N LYS A 362 -5.40 -28.02 19.77
CA LYS A 362 -6.50 -27.44 18.98
C LYS A 362 -7.68 -26.98 19.83
N SER A 363 -7.98 -27.67 20.93
CA SER A 363 -9.02 -27.27 21.90
C SER A 363 -8.70 -26.03 22.73
N GLN A 364 -7.44 -25.56 22.73
CA GLN A 364 -7.01 -24.34 23.44
C GLN A 364 -7.46 -23.04 22.73
N ILE A 365 -7.90 -23.13 21.46
CA ILE A 365 -8.38 -22.01 20.67
C ILE A 365 -9.86 -22.23 20.29
N SER A 366 -10.70 -21.19 20.42
CA SER A 366 -12.11 -21.32 20.08
C SER A 366 -12.35 -21.21 18.58
N SER A 367 -13.42 -21.84 18.08
CA SER A 367 -13.86 -21.68 16.68
C SER A 367 -14.20 -20.22 16.34
N GLY A 368 -14.70 -19.46 17.32
CA GLY A 368 -14.90 -18.01 17.21
C GLY A 368 -13.59 -17.22 17.05
N ASP A 369 -12.52 -17.61 17.73
CA ASP A 369 -11.19 -17.00 17.54
C ASP A 369 -10.62 -17.32 16.17
N ILE A 370 -10.67 -18.59 15.74
CA ILE A 370 -10.23 -19.00 14.40
C ILE A 370 -10.97 -18.18 13.33
N SER A 371 -12.28 -17.99 13.50
CA SER A 371 -13.11 -17.20 12.59
C SER A 371 -12.72 -15.71 12.58
N ARG A 372 -12.39 -15.14 13.74
CA ARG A 372 -11.90 -13.74 13.86
C ARG A 372 -10.51 -13.55 13.26
N ILE A 373 -9.60 -14.51 13.43
CA ILE A 373 -8.24 -14.43 12.86
C ILE A 373 -8.31 -14.55 11.33
N LYS A 374 -9.13 -15.48 10.81
CA LYS A 374 -9.41 -15.59 9.36
C LYS A 374 -10.06 -14.31 8.79
N ALA A 375 -10.88 -13.61 9.58
CA ALA A 375 -11.40 -12.30 9.20
C ALA A 375 -10.33 -11.19 9.22
N SER A 376 -9.42 -11.17 10.20
CA SER A 376 -8.25 -10.27 10.23
C SER A 376 -7.40 -10.45 8.97
N ALA A 377 -7.04 -11.70 8.68
CA ALA A 377 -6.27 -12.09 7.49
C ALA A 377 -6.92 -11.63 6.18
N ALA A 378 -8.24 -11.78 6.05
CA ALA A 378 -8.98 -11.30 4.89
C ALA A 378 -9.00 -9.77 4.79
N SER A 379 -9.13 -9.07 5.92
CA SER A 379 -9.11 -7.61 5.98
C SER A 379 -7.75 -7.03 5.57
N ASP A 380 -6.65 -7.65 5.98
CA ASP A 380 -5.29 -7.23 5.59
C ASP A 380 -5.05 -7.33 4.08
N ILE A 381 -5.55 -8.41 3.46
CA ILE A 381 -5.46 -8.63 2.01
C ILE A 381 -6.36 -7.64 1.26
N GLN A 382 -7.56 -7.38 1.79
CA GLN A 382 -8.49 -6.39 1.26
C GLN A 382 -7.89 -4.97 1.29
N VAL A 383 -7.29 -4.56 2.41
CA VAL A 383 -6.60 -3.26 2.53
C VAL A 383 -5.45 -3.15 1.53
N LEU A 384 -4.60 -4.17 1.40
CA LEU A 384 -3.52 -4.17 0.42
C LEU A 384 -4.02 -3.97 -1.02
N PHE A 385 -5.13 -4.60 -1.39
CA PHE A 385 -5.72 -4.44 -2.72
C PHE A 385 -6.43 -3.09 -2.88
N GLN A 386 -6.97 -2.51 -1.80
CA GLN A 386 -7.46 -1.13 -1.80
C GLN A 386 -6.31 -0.12 -1.92
N GLU A 387 -5.11 -0.37 -1.39
CA GLU A 387 -3.93 0.48 -1.60
C GLU A 387 -3.54 0.52 -3.10
N TYR A 388 -3.57 -0.63 -3.78
CA TYR A 388 -3.38 -0.71 -5.25
C TYR A 388 -4.52 -0.04 -6.04
N GLU A 389 -5.79 -0.25 -5.66
CA GLU A 389 -6.97 0.34 -6.33
C GLU A 389 -6.99 1.87 -6.20
N ASN A 390 -6.55 2.41 -5.05
CA ASN A 390 -6.38 3.86 -4.84
C ASN A 390 -5.09 4.43 -5.49
N GLY A 391 -4.32 3.63 -6.23
CA GLY A 391 -3.12 4.09 -6.94
C GLY A 391 -1.98 4.55 -6.04
N GLN A 392 -1.89 4.04 -4.80
CA GLN A 392 -0.81 4.42 -3.88
C GLN A 392 0.56 3.93 -4.36
N ASP A 393 1.64 4.64 -4.01
CA ASP A 393 2.99 4.15 -4.27
C ASP A 393 3.33 3.00 -3.32
N MET A 394 3.38 1.80 -3.89
CA MET A 394 3.75 0.57 -3.20
C MET A 394 5.26 0.28 -3.27
N SER A 395 6.07 1.23 -3.74
CA SER A 395 7.53 1.07 -3.78
C SER A 395 8.11 0.84 -2.38
N GLY A 396 8.98 -0.17 -2.25
CA GLY A 396 9.55 -0.59 -0.98
C GLY A 396 8.60 -1.36 -0.03
N GLN A 397 7.30 -1.46 -0.33
CA GLN A 397 6.38 -2.34 0.41
C GLN A 397 6.56 -3.81 -0.01
N LYS A 398 6.19 -4.75 0.88
CA LYS A 398 6.03 -6.15 0.49
C LYS A 398 4.77 -6.32 -0.36
N ASN A 399 4.89 -7.05 -1.47
CA ASN A 399 3.75 -7.48 -2.29
C ASN A 399 2.99 -8.65 -1.62
N LEU A 400 1.86 -9.09 -2.19
CA LEU A 400 1.04 -10.14 -1.55
C LEU A 400 1.77 -11.48 -1.46
N GLN A 401 2.56 -11.85 -2.49
CA GLN A 401 3.37 -13.07 -2.47
C GLN A 401 4.35 -13.07 -1.30
N GLN A 402 5.10 -11.98 -1.10
CA GLN A 402 6.08 -11.84 0.00
C GLN A 402 5.42 -11.82 1.38
N ARG A 403 4.19 -11.29 1.50
CA ARG A 403 3.37 -11.34 2.72
C ARG A 403 2.92 -12.78 3.02
N TYR A 404 2.49 -13.53 2.01
CA TYR A 404 2.12 -14.95 2.11
C TYR A 404 3.33 -15.88 2.37
N GLU A 405 4.48 -15.62 1.77
CA GLU A 405 5.76 -16.27 2.08
C GLU A 405 6.16 -16.04 3.55
N THR A 406 6.01 -14.79 4.04
CA THR A 406 6.23 -14.46 5.45
C THR A 406 5.26 -15.24 6.35
N LEU A 407 3.97 -15.31 5.98
CA LEU A 407 2.94 -16.01 6.73
C LEU A 407 3.23 -17.51 6.83
N THR A 408 3.47 -18.18 5.70
CA THR A 408 3.72 -19.63 5.66
C THR A 408 5.00 -20.01 6.41
N GLY A 409 6.06 -19.21 6.30
CA GLY A 409 7.28 -19.39 7.10
C GLY A 409 7.02 -19.27 8.61
N ASN A 410 6.26 -18.28 9.05
CA ASN A 410 5.93 -18.08 10.47
C ASN A 410 4.95 -19.15 11.00
N LEU A 411 3.94 -19.55 10.22
CA LEU A 411 3.06 -20.67 10.55
C LEU A 411 3.84 -21.98 10.66
N LYS A 412 4.84 -22.22 9.81
CA LYS A 412 5.71 -23.39 9.93
C LYS A 412 6.53 -23.38 11.22
N LYS A 413 7.16 -22.25 11.61
CA LYS A 413 7.85 -22.17 12.91
C LYS A 413 6.92 -22.50 14.08
N LEU A 414 5.66 -22.05 14.01
CA LEU A 414 4.66 -22.39 15.03
C LEU A 414 4.31 -23.87 15.01
N ALA A 415 4.10 -24.48 13.83
CA ALA A 415 3.87 -25.92 13.71
C ALA A 415 5.04 -26.73 14.30
N ASP A 416 6.28 -26.38 13.94
CA ASP A 416 7.50 -27.02 14.43
C ASP A 416 7.61 -26.92 15.97
N ARG A 417 7.28 -25.74 16.56
CA ARG A 417 7.23 -25.51 18.01
C ARG A 417 6.13 -26.31 18.71
N LEU A 418 4.94 -26.41 18.12
CA LEU A 418 3.82 -27.16 18.68
C LEU A 418 4.05 -28.68 18.59
N GLY A 419 4.86 -29.13 17.61
CA GLY A 419 5.30 -30.52 17.48
C GLY A 419 6.25 -31.02 18.59
N ASN A 420 6.81 -30.13 19.41
CA ASN A 420 7.65 -30.50 20.56
C ASN A 420 6.84 -31.04 21.77
N VAL A 421 5.49 -31.02 21.70
CA VAL A 421 4.64 -31.52 22.79
C VAL A 421 4.91 -33.01 23.10
N THR A 422 5.22 -33.30 24.35
CA THR A 422 5.55 -34.66 24.77
C THR A 422 4.29 -35.49 25.07
N GLN A 423 4.37 -36.82 24.87
CA GLN A 423 3.27 -37.73 25.23
C GLN A 423 2.86 -37.57 26.71
N LYS A 424 3.82 -37.28 27.60
CA LYS A 424 3.56 -37.01 29.03
C LYS A 424 2.65 -35.79 29.24
N GLU A 425 2.87 -34.69 28.51
CA GLU A 425 1.99 -33.51 28.58
C GLU A 425 0.57 -33.80 28.08
N LEU A 426 0.45 -34.62 27.04
CA LEU A 426 -0.83 -35.08 26.52
C LEU A 426 -1.55 -35.96 27.56
N ASP A 427 -0.86 -36.96 28.13
CA ASP A 427 -1.41 -37.90 29.11
C ASP A 427 -1.81 -37.21 30.42
N ASP A 428 -0.94 -36.37 31.00
CA ASP A 428 -1.21 -35.56 32.20
C ASP A 428 -2.26 -34.46 31.96
N ASN A 429 -2.61 -34.20 30.70
CA ASN A 429 -3.47 -33.11 30.25
C ASN A 429 -2.95 -31.71 30.67
N LYS A 430 -1.63 -31.52 30.57
CA LYS A 430 -0.86 -30.34 31.00
C LYS A 430 0.17 -29.95 29.94
N ILE A 431 -0.31 -29.50 28.79
CA ILE A 431 0.52 -28.93 27.72
C ILE A 431 1.29 -27.72 28.28
N LEU A 432 2.61 -27.69 28.09
CA LEU A 432 3.48 -26.60 28.53
C LEU A 432 3.17 -25.30 27.76
N ALA A 433 3.48 -24.15 28.35
CA ALA A 433 3.11 -22.85 27.79
C ALA A 433 3.85 -22.50 26.48
N GLU A 434 4.97 -23.16 26.24
CA GLU A 434 5.72 -23.19 24.98
C GLU A 434 5.07 -24.07 23.90
N HIS A 435 4.50 -25.21 24.27
CA HIS A 435 3.84 -26.16 23.37
C HIS A 435 2.33 -25.90 23.20
N ALA A 436 1.79 -24.89 23.88
CA ALA A 436 0.40 -24.48 23.77
C ALA A 436 0.14 -23.66 22.50
N LEU A 437 -0.99 -23.94 21.83
CA LEU A 437 -1.55 -23.10 20.79
C LEU A 437 -2.40 -22.00 21.46
N SER A 438 -2.22 -20.75 21.04
CA SER A 438 -3.03 -19.63 21.55
C SER A 438 -3.54 -18.74 20.42
N SER A 439 -4.75 -18.22 20.59
CA SER A 439 -5.38 -17.26 19.67
C SER A 439 -4.49 -16.04 19.41
N ARG A 440 -3.72 -15.61 20.42
CA ARG A 440 -2.81 -14.46 20.32
C ARG A 440 -1.56 -14.75 19.49
N ASP A 441 -0.95 -15.93 19.64
CA ASP A 441 0.22 -16.30 18.84
C ASP A 441 -0.16 -16.47 17.37
N LEU A 442 -1.31 -17.07 17.08
CA LEU A 442 -1.81 -17.24 15.71
C LEU A 442 -2.22 -15.89 15.08
N LEU A 443 -2.88 -15.00 15.83
CA LEU A 443 -3.22 -13.65 15.37
C LEU A 443 -1.96 -12.81 15.08
N SER A 444 -0.99 -12.77 16.00
CA SER A 444 0.25 -11.98 15.80
C SER A 444 1.09 -12.52 14.63
N ILE A 445 1.06 -13.84 14.35
CA ILE A 445 1.63 -14.40 13.11
C ILE A 445 0.89 -13.89 11.86
N THR A 446 -0.44 -13.85 11.89
CA THR A 446 -1.27 -13.31 10.80
C THR A 446 -0.95 -11.84 10.55
N ASP A 447 -1.14 -10.98 11.54
CA ASP A 447 -1.04 -9.52 11.40
C ASP A 447 0.40 -9.08 11.09
N ALA A 448 1.43 -9.70 11.70
CA ALA A 448 2.83 -9.42 11.38
C ALA A 448 3.21 -9.78 9.93
N SER A 449 2.49 -10.72 9.31
CA SER A 449 2.81 -11.24 7.98
C SER A 449 1.97 -10.57 6.88
N LEU A 450 0.67 -10.41 7.10
CA LEU A 450 -0.29 -9.91 6.10
C LEU A 450 -0.48 -8.38 6.18
N ALA A 451 -0.78 -7.81 7.35
CA ALA A 451 -0.71 -6.35 7.52
C ALA A 451 0.72 -5.80 7.32
N ASN A 452 1.73 -6.68 7.38
CA ASN A 452 3.16 -6.34 7.25
C ASN A 452 3.63 -5.27 8.27
N ARG A 453 2.92 -5.16 9.40
CA ARG A 453 3.13 -4.14 10.43
C ARG A 453 4.45 -4.38 11.18
N PHE A 454 5.33 -3.39 11.15
CA PHE A 454 6.65 -3.45 11.79
C PHE A 454 6.57 -3.70 13.31
N ASP A 455 5.57 -3.12 13.97
CA ASP A 455 5.32 -3.29 15.40
C ASP A 455 4.91 -4.73 15.76
N GLU A 456 4.03 -5.34 14.96
CA GLU A 456 3.69 -6.77 15.13
C GLU A 456 4.87 -7.68 14.76
N GLN A 457 5.68 -7.35 13.75
CA GLN A 457 6.90 -8.11 13.42
C GLN A 457 7.92 -8.08 14.57
N VAL A 458 8.08 -6.94 15.27
CA VAL A 458 8.93 -6.84 16.46
C VAL A 458 8.32 -7.62 17.64
N LEU A 459 7.00 -7.54 17.86
CA LEU A 459 6.32 -8.30 18.92
C LEU A 459 6.40 -9.82 18.70
N LEU A 460 6.21 -10.29 17.47
CA LEU A 460 6.37 -11.69 17.09
C LEU A 460 7.80 -12.17 17.35
N ALA A 461 8.82 -11.46 16.87
CA ALA A 461 10.22 -11.82 17.07
C ALA A 461 10.65 -11.81 18.55
N LEU A 462 10.08 -10.92 19.37
CA LEU A 462 10.27 -10.94 20.83
C LEU A 462 9.54 -12.12 21.49
N ASN A 463 8.35 -12.49 21.01
CA ASN A 463 7.60 -13.64 21.52
C ASN A 463 8.27 -14.97 21.16
N GLU A 464 8.81 -15.13 19.94
CA GLU A 464 9.65 -16.27 19.54
C GLU A 464 10.83 -16.43 20.51
N ARG A 465 11.57 -15.35 20.75
CA ARG A 465 12.69 -15.34 21.71
C ARG A 465 12.26 -15.65 23.15
N ARG A 466 11.08 -15.16 23.57
CA ARG A 466 10.51 -15.46 24.89
C ARG A 466 10.20 -16.94 25.05
N VAL A 467 9.59 -17.56 24.05
CA VAL A 467 9.20 -18.98 24.10
C VAL A 467 10.41 -19.91 24.01
N ASN A 468 11.37 -19.67 23.11
CA ASN A 468 12.57 -20.51 23.05
C ASN A 468 13.46 -20.38 24.30
N ARG A 469 13.40 -19.24 25.02
CA ARG A 469 14.01 -19.08 26.35
C ARG A 469 13.23 -19.78 27.47
N LEU A 470 11.91 -19.94 27.32
CA LEU A 470 11.05 -20.65 28.27
C LEU A 470 11.32 -22.16 28.21
N GLU A 471 11.25 -22.71 27.01
CA GLU A 471 11.56 -24.09 26.61
C GLU A 471 12.92 -24.52 27.19
N LYS A 472 14.01 -23.85 26.79
CA LYS A 472 15.38 -24.14 27.29
C LYS A 472 15.56 -24.00 28.80
N ARG A 473 14.84 -23.07 29.43
CA ARG A 473 14.88 -22.90 30.89
C ARG A 473 14.17 -24.07 31.59
N ASN A 474 13.13 -24.63 30.97
CA ASN A 474 12.42 -25.80 31.49
C ASN A 474 13.22 -27.09 31.25
N GLU A 475 13.86 -27.26 30.08
CA GLU A 475 14.84 -28.33 29.81
C GLU A 475 15.95 -28.37 30.89
N VAL A 476 16.66 -27.24 31.08
CA VAL A 476 17.77 -27.14 32.04
C VAL A 476 17.30 -27.27 33.50
N LYS A 477 16.04 -26.91 33.79
CA LYS A 477 15.43 -27.13 35.11
C LYS A 477 15.19 -28.63 35.36
N ASP A 478 14.62 -29.34 34.40
CA ASP A 478 14.27 -30.75 34.58
C ASP A 478 15.56 -31.62 34.63
N ASP A 479 16.56 -31.31 33.79
CA ASP A 479 17.95 -31.80 33.93
C ASP A 479 18.47 -31.60 35.36
N LEU A 480 18.36 -30.38 35.90
CA LEU A 480 18.86 -30.03 37.22
C LEU A 480 18.12 -30.79 38.33
N GLN A 481 16.82 -31.08 38.18
CA GLN A 481 16.06 -31.88 39.15
C GLN A 481 16.57 -33.33 39.17
N ASP A 482 16.84 -33.95 38.02
CA ASP A 482 17.33 -35.32 37.94
C ASP A 482 18.80 -35.46 38.38
N LEU A 483 19.66 -34.48 38.05
CA LEU A 483 21.02 -34.40 38.58
C LEU A 483 21.04 -34.20 40.11
N THR A 484 20.13 -33.38 40.65
CA THR A 484 19.98 -33.19 42.10
C THR A 484 19.47 -34.47 42.78
N ALA A 485 18.57 -35.22 42.15
CA ALA A 485 18.10 -36.51 42.65
C ALA A 485 19.23 -37.54 42.70
N ARG A 486 20.06 -37.64 41.66
CA ARG A 486 21.28 -38.46 41.64
C ARG A 486 22.25 -38.06 42.76
N LEU A 487 22.46 -36.76 42.96
CA LEU A 487 23.38 -36.25 43.99
C LEU A 487 22.90 -36.57 45.41
N LYS A 488 21.58 -36.56 45.67
CA LYS A 488 21.01 -37.03 46.94
C LYS A 488 21.25 -38.52 47.18
N VAL A 489 21.14 -39.37 46.16
CA VAL A 489 21.42 -40.81 46.27
C VAL A 489 22.91 -41.05 46.57
N PHE A 490 23.82 -40.29 45.95
CA PHE A 490 25.23 -40.27 46.36
C PHE A 490 25.41 -39.83 47.82
N GLY A 491 24.73 -38.77 48.24
CA GLY A 491 24.80 -38.24 49.60
C GLY A 491 24.39 -39.24 50.68
N GLU A 492 23.33 -40.03 50.47
CA GLU A 492 22.95 -41.09 51.41
C GLU A 492 23.96 -42.25 51.43
N VAL A 493 24.47 -42.66 50.26
CA VAL A 493 25.53 -43.69 50.21
C VAL A 493 26.77 -43.25 50.98
N GLN A 494 27.17 -41.98 50.87
CA GLN A 494 28.27 -41.37 51.62
C GLN A 494 27.97 -41.26 53.12
N SER A 495 26.78 -40.78 53.48
CA SER A 495 26.27 -40.73 54.86
C SER A 495 26.37 -42.11 55.53
N LYS A 496 25.97 -43.17 54.83
CA LYS A 496 26.03 -44.55 55.33
C LYS A 496 27.46 -45.06 55.50
N ILE A 497 28.35 -44.75 54.56
CA ILE A 497 29.79 -45.09 54.64
C ILE A 497 30.45 -44.39 55.82
N HIS A 498 30.27 -43.07 55.97
CA HIS A 498 30.82 -42.32 57.11
C HIS A 498 30.24 -42.79 58.45
N THR A 499 28.97 -43.21 58.49
CA THR A 499 28.38 -43.85 59.68
C THR A 499 29.07 -45.16 60.03
N GLN A 500 29.49 -45.98 59.06
CA GLN A 500 30.26 -47.19 59.35
C GLN A 500 31.69 -46.85 59.78
N GLN A 501 32.39 -45.96 59.06
CA GLN A 501 33.74 -45.50 59.42
C GLN A 501 33.80 -44.95 60.85
N SER A 502 32.84 -44.11 61.25
CA SER A 502 32.76 -43.52 62.60
C SER A 502 32.52 -44.55 63.72
N ASN A 503 32.03 -45.74 63.38
CA ASN A 503 31.77 -46.84 64.31
C ASN A 503 32.85 -47.93 64.25
N ASN A 504 33.93 -47.75 63.46
CA ASN A 504 34.86 -48.81 63.04
C ASN A 504 34.15 -50.05 62.47
N GLY A 505 32.99 -49.85 61.84
CA GLY A 505 32.18 -50.89 61.21
C GLY A 505 32.51 -51.11 59.75
N GLY A 506 32.21 -52.31 59.26
CA GLY A 506 32.36 -52.66 57.85
C GLY A 506 31.14 -52.29 57.01
N TYR A 507 31.36 -51.86 55.76
CA TYR A 507 30.31 -51.49 54.81
C TYR A 507 30.29 -52.46 53.62
N ASN A 508 29.17 -53.18 53.41
CA ASN A 508 28.94 -53.93 52.17
C ASN A 508 27.82 -53.23 51.35
N PRO A 509 28.10 -52.73 50.13
CA PRO A 509 27.10 -52.02 49.32
C PRO A 509 25.92 -52.90 48.86
N ALA A 510 26.05 -54.23 48.86
CA ALA A 510 24.94 -55.14 48.56
C ALA A 510 23.97 -55.33 49.73
N SER A 511 24.40 -55.04 50.96
CA SER A 511 23.59 -55.22 52.18
C SER A 511 22.67 -54.03 52.50
N TYR A 512 22.93 -52.86 51.91
CA TYR A 512 22.13 -51.65 52.10
C TYR A 512 21.24 -51.39 50.88
N LYS A 513 20.04 -50.88 51.15
CA LYS A 513 18.93 -50.68 50.21
C LYS A 513 18.23 -49.36 50.51
N PHE A 514 17.62 -48.76 49.50
CA PHE A 514 16.97 -47.46 49.62
C PHE A 514 15.51 -47.55 50.09
N SER A 515 15.07 -46.57 50.87
CA SER A 515 13.71 -46.43 51.42
C SER A 515 13.27 -44.96 51.45
N HIS A 516 11.97 -44.71 51.65
CA HIS A 516 11.43 -43.35 51.71
C HIS A 516 12.02 -42.51 52.86
N SER A 517 12.40 -43.15 53.98
CA SER A 517 12.97 -42.48 55.16
C SER A 517 14.36 -41.91 54.92
N ASP A 518 15.17 -42.54 54.06
CA ASP A 518 16.57 -42.14 53.84
C ASP A 518 16.66 -40.80 53.10
N PHE A 519 15.62 -40.47 52.33
CA PHE A 519 15.45 -39.16 51.66
C PHE A 519 14.53 -38.20 52.43
N GLY A 520 14.14 -38.55 53.66
CA GLY A 520 13.32 -37.71 54.54
C GLY A 520 11.82 -37.66 54.23
N TYR A 521 11.28 -38.56 53.40
CA TYR A 521 9.85 -38.59 53.10
C TYR A 521 9.05 -39.26 54.23
N GLY A 522 8.00 -38.58 54.69
CA GLY A 522 7.09 -39.09 55.72
C GLY A 522 6.13 -40.21 55.25
N SER A 523 6.03 -40.48 53.94
CA SER A 523 5.30 -41.64 53.43
C SER A 523 5.83 -42.11 52.07
N GLU A 524 5.56 -43.38 51.77
CA GLU A 524 5.90 -44.05 50.52
C GLU A 524 5.17 -43.44 49.29
N GLU A 525 3.95 -42.91 49.47
CA GLU A 525 3.17 -42.25 48.41
C GLU A 525 3.72 -40.85 48.06
N ALA A 526 4.43 -40.22 48.99
CA ALA A 526 5.17 -38.98 48.73
C ALA A 526 6.47 -39.28 47.98
N PHE A 527 7.22 -40.31 48.43
CA PHE A 527 8.44 -40.77 47.77
C PHE A 527 8.20 -41.25 46.33
N LYS A 528 7.13 -42.02 46.09
CA LYS A 528 6.72 -42.48 44.74
C LYS A 528 6.41 -41.37 43.72
N LYS A 529 6.33 -40.12 44.14
CA LYS A 529 6.13 -38.94 43.29
C LYS A 529 7.40 -38.08 43.13
N SER A 530 8.53 -38.52 43.68
CA SER A 530 9.78 -37.77 43.71
C SER A 530 10.76 -38.20 42.60
N HIS A 531 11.69 -37.30 42.25
CA HIS A 531 12.71 -37.56 41.25
C HIS A 531 13.72 -38.62 41.72
N GLU A 532 13.94 -38.72 43.04
CA GLU A 532 14.77 -39.73 43.69
C GLU A 532 14.19 -41.13 43.49
N TYR A 533 12.88 -41.32 43.69
CA TYR A 533 12.23 -42.60 43.38
C TYR A 533 12.24 -42.92 41.89
N ALA A 534 11.96 -41.93 41.04
CA ALA A 534 11.98 -42.09 39.58
C ALA A 534 13.39 -42.50 39.07
N TYR A 535 14.43 -41.81 39.55
CA TYR A 535 15.82 -42.14 39.24
C TYR A 535 16.18 -43.54 39.73
N LEU A 536 15.92 -43.86 41.01
CA LEU A 536 16.20 -45.19 41.56
C LEU A 536 15.49 -46.28 40.76
N LYS A 537 14.20 -46.10 40.42
CA LYS A 537 13.44 -47.05 39.60
C LYS A 537 14.04 -47.25 38.21
N SER A 538 14.70 -46.24 37.62
CA SER A 538 15.42 -46.35 36.33
C SER A 538 16.67 -47.25 36.38
N ILE A 539 17.26 -47.46 37.57
CA ILE A 539 18.45 -48.33 37.78
C ILE A 539 18.08 -49.80 37.56
N SER A 540 16.85 -50.21 37.88
CA SER A 540 16.36 -51.57 37.70
C SER A 540 14.83 -51.57 37.56
N PRO A 541 14.29 -51.38 36.34
CA PRO A 541 12.84 -51.28 36.11
C PRO A 541 12.02 -52.48 36.61
N ASP A 542 12.61 -53.67 36.70
CA ASP A 542 11.94 -54.88 37.17
C ASP A 542 11.91 -55.03 38.70
N LYS A 543 12.81 -54.35 39.43
CA LYS A 543 12.88 -54.36 40.91
C LYS A 543 11.96 -53.32 41.53
N GLN A 544 11.48 -53.54 42.76
CA GLN A 544 10.98 -52.45 43.60
C GLN A 544 12.16 -51.60 44.11
N VAL A 545 11.95 -50.32 44.42
CA VAL A 545 13.04 -49.46 44.93
C VAL A 545 13.61 -49.98 46.26
N SER A 546 12.77 -50.60 47.10
CA SER A 546 13.14 -51.34 48.31
C SER A 546 13.94 -52.65 48.07
N GLU A 547 14.21 -53.00 46.81
CA GLU A 547 15.05 -54.11 46.38
C GLU A 547 16.34 -53.65 45.70
N ILE A 548 16.47 -52.36 45.39
CA ILE A 548 17.66 -51.77 44.79
C ILE A 548 18.68 -51.51 45.88
N SER A 549 19.85 -52.14 45.75
CA SER A 549 20.95 -52.01 46.69
C SER A 549 21.84 -50.80 46.37
N HIS A 550 22.64 -50.36 47.33
CA HIS A 550 23.68 -49.35 47.08
C HIS A 550 24.68 -49.85 46.02
N MET A 551 24.93 -51.16 45.92
CA MET A 551 25.77 -51.77 44.86
C MET A 551 25.14 -51.63 43.47
N ASP A 552 23.83 -51.80 43.33
CA ASP A 552 23.14 -51.63 42.03
C ASP A 552 23.30 -50.18 41.52
N PHE A 553 23.10 -49.20 42.41
CA PHE A 553 23.31 -47.78 42.12
C PHE A 553 24.78 -47.46 41.78
N LEU A 554 25.73 -47.87 42.63
CA LEU A 554 27.15 -47.58 42.42
C LEU A 554 27.69 -48.16 41.12
N LYS A 555 27.23 -49.36 40.72
CA LYS A 555 27.56 -49.94 39.41
C LYS A 555 26.96 -49.15 38.25
N LYS A 556 25.72 -48.68 38.37
CA LYS A 556 25.07 -47.82 37.36
C LYS A 556 25.78 -46.48 37.16
N GLU A 557 26.34 -45.91 38.22
CA GLU A 557 27.19 -44.70 38.18
C GLU A 557 28.67 -44.98 37.79
N GLY A 558 29.01 -46.24 37.50
CA GLY A 558 30.35 -46.64 37.06
C GLY A 558 31.41 -46.54 38.17
N VAL A 559 31.08 -46.98 39.39
CA VAL A 559 32.02 -47.28 40.49
C VAL A 559 32.19 -48.80 40.59
N ASP A 560 33.40 -49.30 40.80
CA ASP A 560 33.66 -50.74 41.01
C ASP A 560 33.24 -51.18 42.43
N ALA A 561 31.93 -51.28 42.65
CA ALA A 561 31.34 -51.78 43.87
C ALA A 561 31.25 -53.31 43.84
N GLN A 562 32.02 -53.97 44.69
CA GLN A 562 32.04 -55.44 44.81
C GLN A 562 31.12 -55.90 45.95
N ASN A 563 30.53 -57.10 45.86
CA ASN A 563 29.73 -57.68 46.94
C ASN A 563 30.65 -58.26 48.02
N LYS A 564 31.27 -57.37 48.79
CA LYS A 564 32.19 -57.66 49.88
C LYS A 564 32.05 -56.56 50.94
N THR A 565 32.46 -56.88 52.16
CA THR A 565 32.53 -55.88 53.23
C THR A 565 33.84 -55.11 53.10
N TYR A 566 33.76 -53.80 52.90
CA TYR A 566 34.88 -52.87 52.93
C TYR A 566 35.11 -52.42 54.38
N GLN A 567 36.37 -52.37 54.85
CA GLN A 567 36.72 -52.11 56.26
C GLN A 567 37.94 -51.18 56.40
N ASN A 568 38.22 -50.72 57.62
CA ASN A 568 39.38 -49.89 57.95
C ASN A 568 40.56 -50.73 58.48
N GLU A 569 40.91 -51.82 57.78
CA GLU A 569 42.11 -52.61 58.05
C GLU A 569 43.19 -52.26 57.00
N GLU A 570 44.44 -52.11 57.41
CA GLU A 570 45.56 -51.77 56.50
C GLU A 570 45.96 -52.98 55.62
N ASP A 571 46.61 -52.69 54.48
CA ASP A 571 47.10 -53.64 53.46
C ASP A 571 46.05 -54.52 52.71
N GLU A 572 44.76 -54.27 52.90
CA GLU A 572 43.65 -55.04 52.27
C GLU A 572 43.04 -54.35 51.02
N PRO A 573 42.73 -55.07 49.92
CA PRO A 573 41.99 -54.55 48.77
C PRO A 573 40.49 -54.27 49.06
N THR A 574 40.13 -54.21 50.34
CA THR A 574 38.81 -53.87 50.87
C THR A 574 38.81 -52.53 51.63
N TYR A 575 39.90 -51.77 51.60
CA TYR A 575 40.04 -50.53 52.38
C TYR A 575 38.92 -49.50 52.10
N LEU A 576 38.14 -49.20 53.14
CA LEU A 576 36.90 -48.42 53.06
C LEU A 576 37.14 -46.92 52.78
N THR A 577 38.29 -46.38 53.18
CA THR A 577 38.66 -44.97 52.90
C THR A 577 38.88 -44.71 51.42
N ASP A 578 39.55 -45.62 50.70
CA ASP A 578 39.79 -45.48 49.25
C ASP A 578 38.48 -45.64 48.46
N PHE A 579 37.66 -46.61 48.86
CA PHE A 579 36.33 -46.80 48.27
C PHE A 579 35.42 -45.59 48.52
N SER A 580 35.43 -45.03 49.73
CA SER A 580 34.75 -43.78 50.06
C SER A 580 35.26 -42.60 49.23
N SER A 581 36.56 -42.56 48.93
CA SER A 581 37.17 -41.50 48.12
C SER A 581 36.75 -41.59 46.66
N SER A 582 36.72 -42.80 46.07
CA SER A 582 36.21 -43.03 44.71
C SER A 582 34.75 -42.58 44.54
N ILE A 583 33.90 -42.83 45.55
CA ILE A 583 32.52 -42.35 45.59
C ILE A 583 32.45 -40.82 45.79
N SER A 584 33.37 -40.25 46.57
CA SER A 584 33.52 -38.80 46.73
C SER A 584 33.84 -38.11 45.40
N ASP A 585 34.78 -38.64 44.62
CA ASP A 585 35.21 -38.01 43.35
C ASP A 585 34.11 -38.05 42.28
N LYS A 586 33.32 -39.13 42.22
CA LYS A 586 32.11 -39.18 41.37
C LYS A 586 31.05 -38.15 41.79
N SER A 587 30.82 -38.01 43.10
CA SER A 587 29.85 -37.06 43.66
C SER A 587 30.28 -35.60 43.42
N LYS A 588 31.60 -35.28 43.49
CA LYS A 588 32.15 -33.96 43.15
C LYS A 588 31.85 -33.57 41.69
N LEU A 589 32.17 -34.45 40.74
CA LEU A 589 31.93 -34.18 39.31
C LEU A 589 30.43 -33.95 39.01
N LEU A 590 29.54 -34.70 39.67
CA LEU A 590 28.10 -34.49 39.58
C LEU A 590 27.65 -33.17 40.22
N ASN A 591 28.23 -32.78 41.36
CA ASN A 591 27.97 -31.49 42.01
C ASN A 591 28.44 -30.31 41.14
N ASP A 592 29.59 -30.43 40.46
CA ASP A 592 30.08 -29.43 39.52
C ASP A 592 29.12 -29.26 38.33
N GLU A 593 28.58 -30.37 37.80
CA GLU A 593 27.54 -30.34 36.77
C GLU A 593 26.24 -29.66 37.26
N VAL A 594 25.79 -29.98 38.49
CA VAL A 594 24.67 -29.31 39.17
C VAL A 594 24.92 -27.80 39.31
N GLN A 595 26.14 -27.37 39.65
CA GLN A 595 26.49 -25.95 39.77
C GLN A 595 26.49 -25.24 38.40
N ILE A 596 27.00 -25.88 37.34
CA ILE A 596 26.96 -25.36 35.96
C ILE A 596 25.52 -25.22 35.46
N LYS A 597 24.69 -26.25 35.65
CA LYS A 597 23.26 -26.24 35.28
C LYS A 597 22.48 -25.20 36.09
N THR A 598 22.77 -25.04 37.38
CA THR A 598 22.18 -23.99 38.24
C THR A 598 22.53 -22.59 37.74
N THR A 599 23.79 -22.35 37.36
CA THR A 599 24.23 -21.07 36.78
C THR A 599 23.51 -20.80 35.46
N THR A 600 23.44 -21.80 34.58
CA THR A 600 22.74 -21.72 33.29
C THR A 600 21.24 -21.46 33.46
N LEU A 601 20.60 -22.08 34.46
CA LEU A 601 19.18 -21.87 34.78
C LEU A 601 18.91 -20.44 35.26
N ASN A 602 19.80 -19.87 36.07
CA ASN A 602 19.72 -18.48 36.53
C ASN A 602 19.88 -17.49 35.35
N ASP A 603 20.86 -17.72 34.48
CA ASP A 603 21.10 -16.89 33.29
C ASP A 603 19.92 -16.94 32.31
N LEU A 604 19.37 -18.13 32.04
CA LEU A 604 18.18 -18.30 31.19
C LEU A 604 16.95 -17.64 31.82
N SER A 605 16.77 -17.75 33.13
CA SER A 605 15.66 -17.10 33.86
C SER A 605 15.77 -15.57 33.83
N SER A 606 16.98 -15.03 34.00
CA SER A 606 17.28 -13.60 33.86
C SER A 606 16.96 -13.12 32.43
N GLN A 607 17.50 -13.81 31.41
CA GLN A 607 17.27 -13.51 30.00
C GLN A 607 15.78 -13.60 29.59
N TYR A 608 15.03 -14.56 30.13
CA TYR A 608 13.58 -14.68 29.92
C TYR A 608 12.85 -13.44 30.47
N ASN A 609 13.16 -13.06 31.72
CA ASN A 609 12.55 -11.89 32.36
C ASN A 609 12.87 -10.59 31.61
N SER A 610 14.11 -10.40 31.16
CA SER A 610 14.49 -9.24 30.33
C SER A 610 13.75 -9.20 28.99
N THR A 611 13.41 -10.35 28.38
CA THR A 611 12.57 -10.36 27.16
C THR A 611 11.14 -9.93 27.49
N VAL A 612 10.54 -10.41 28.58
CA VAL A 612 9.19 -9.99 29.01
C VAL A 612 9.15 -8.50 29.32
N GLU A 613 10.17 -7.97 30.00
CA GLU A 613 10.30 -6.53 30.27
C GLU A 613 10.43 -5.71 28.98
N ALA A 614 11.23 -6.17 28.01
CA ALA A 614 11.38 -5.52 26.70
C ALA A 614 10.07 -5.50 25.91
N MET A 615 9.30 -6.60 25.90
CA MET A 615 7.97 -6.65 25.28
C MET A 615 7.02 -5.64 25.93
N ASN A 616 6.95 -5.61 27.26
CA ASN A 616 6.08 -4.68 27.99
C ASN A 616 6.45 -3.21 27.71
N LYS A 617 7.75 -2.88 27.71
CA LYS A 617 8.25 -1.53 27.35
C LYS A 617 7.92 -1.16 25.91
N PHE A 618 7.99 -2.11 24.96
CA PHE A 618 7.64 -1.87 23.56
C PHE A 618 6.15 -1.53 23.42
N VAL A 619 5.25 -2.36 23.97
CA VAL A 619 3.80 -2.11 23.94
C VAL A 619 3.44 -0.77 24.59
N GLN A 620 4.00 -0.46 25.76
CA GLN A 620 3.78 0.81 26.45
C GLN A 620 4.25 2.01 25.62
N LYS A 621 5.45 1.92 24.99
CA LYS A 621 5.97 3.01 24.18
C LYS A 621 5.19 3.19 22.88
N TYR A 622 4.72 2.10 22.26
CA TYR A 622 3.86 2.14 21.08
C TYR A 622 2.51 2.81 21.39
N HIS A 623 1.83 2.40 22.46
CA HIS A 623 0.57 3.03 22.89
C HIS A 623 0.75 4.53 23.20
N SER A 624 1.84 4.89 23.89
CA SER A 624 2.22 6.28 24.16
C SER A 624 2.52 7.10 22.89
N ILE A 625 2.94 6.49 21.77
CA ILE A 625 3.14 7.18 20.49
C ILE A 625 1.79 7.35 19.77
N LEU A 626 0.94 6.32 19.75
CA LEU A 626 -0.41 6.43 19.18
C LEU A 626 -1.22 7.52 19.90
N GLU A 627 -1.19 7.58 21.23
CA GLU A 627 -1.82 8.66 21.99
C GLU A 627 -1.25 10.06 21.69
N GLN A 628 0.01 10.17 21.28
CA GLN A 628 0.61 11.45 20.91
C GLN A 628 0.18 11.88 19.50
N ILE A 629 0.09 10.93 18.57
CA ILE A 629 -0.43 11.16 17.21
C ILE A 629 -1.91 11.54 17.26
N LEU A 630 -2.73 10.79 18.01
CA LEU A 630 -4.17 11.05 18.21
C LEU A 630 -4.50 12.33 19.02
N ARG A 631 -3.49 13.07 19.49
CA ARG A 631 -3.62 14.41 20.11
C ARG A 631 -2.98 15.52 19.27
N ALA A 632 -2.32 15.17 18.16
CA ALA A 632 -1.69 16.09 17.22
C ALA A 632 -2.49 16.21 15.90
N ILE A 633 -3.51 15.37 15.74
CA ILE A 633 -4.59 15.41 14.75
C ILE A 633 -5.83 15.98 15.44
#